data_AF-A0A1T5A0B9-F1
#
_entry.id   AF-A0A1T5A0B9-F1
#
_cell.length_a   1.000
_cell.length_b   1.000
_cell.length_c   1.000
_cell.angle_alpha   90.00
_cell.angle_beta   90.00
_cell.angle_gamma   90.00
#
_symmetry.space_group_name_H-M   'P 1'
#
loop_
_entity.id
_entity.type
_entity.pdbx_description
1 polymer ?
#
loop_
_entity_poly.entity_id
_entity_poly.type
_entity_poly.pdbx_seq_one_letter_code
_entity_poly.pdbx_strand_id
1 'polypeptide(L)'
;MSLIAEYKAHTEERLNEGNLPPLALTAEQTAQLVELLKADSVEEADYLLDLFKNRINPGVDDAAYVKAAFLNDVVKGNVSCSVISKHEAIEILGKMMGGFNVSPLVEALKNDEVADAAAEQLKNTILVYDAFNDVKELMDAGNEKAKEIIESWANAEWFTNKPALEKEIKLTVYKIPGETNTDDLSPATVAFTRSDIPLHATAMLQSKMEKPLETMEELKQKGNPLAYVGDVVGTGSSRKSGINSVQWHMGRDIPGVPNKRTGGVVIGSIIAPIFFNTAEDSGCLPIEAPVDNLETGDEIVVKPYDGVIEKDGKVVSEFKLAPNTLTDEVRAGGRIPLIIGKGLTAKAREALGLGAFDMFLAPEQPKDNGKGFTQAQKMVGRACGIEGVKPGMYVEPIATTVGSQDTTGPMTRDEIKELAALSFGADMLMQSFCHTAAYPKPADIKLRHTLPDFINSRGGVTLRPGDGVIHSWLNRLCLPDTVGTGGDSHTRFPIGMSFPAGSGLVAFAGVTGMMPLTMPESVLVKFKGEMQPGITLRDLVNAIPYQAIEDGLLTVEKKGKKNIFAGKIIEIQGLPQLKVEQAFEISDASAERSAAACSVQLDKEPIIEYLSSNIALIEKMIEEGYEDARTLQRRADKMKEWIANPELLQPDADAEYAATIEIDLDKITEPVLACPNDPDDVATLSEILADPKRPTEKIDEVFVGSCMTNIGLFRALGEVLKGEGEVPGKLWVAPPTKMDEAQLTEEGYYSIFAAAGARIEMPGCSLCMGNQAQVSEGAVVFSTSTRNFDNRLGKNSKVYLGSAEVAALAALLGRLPSKEEYLNMVPKKITAEKRDSIYKYLNFHEVSDTELTNLVH
;
A
#
# COMPACT_ATOMS: atom_id res chain seq x y z
N MET A 1 -6.39 11.07 -38.19
CA MET A 1 -7.63 10.44 -38.72
C MET A 1 -8.80 10.98 -37.90
N SER A 2 -10.06 10.69 -38.23
CA SER A 2 -11.18 11.13 -37.36
C SER A 2 -11.20 10.30 -36.08
N LEU A 3 -11.59 10.89 -34.94
CA LEU A 3 -11.68 10.22 -33.63
C LEU A 3 -12.36 8.85 -33.71
N ILE A 4 -13.47 8.76 -34.46
CA ILE A 4 -14.25 7.53 -34.64
C ILE A 4 -13.38 6.42 -35.23
N ALA A 5 -12.68 6.71 -36.33
CA ALA A 5 -11.84 5.73 -37.01
C ALA A 5 -10.67 5.28 -36.13
N GLU A 6 -10.03 6.23 -35.44
CA GLU A 6 -8.92 5.95 -34.52
C GLU A 6 -9.35 5.10 -33.33
N TYR A 7 -10.49 5.43 -32.71
CA TYR A 7 -10.97 4.69 -31.55
C TYR A 7 -11.53 3.31 -31.91
N LYS A 8 -12.15 3.15 -33.09
CA LYS A 8 -12.54 1.83 -33.61
C LYS A 8 -11.30 0.97 -33.88
N ALA A 9 -10.27 1.52 -34.52
CA ALA A 9 -9.00 0.81 -34.73
C ALA A 9 -8.35 0.41 -33.40
N HIS A 10 -8.32 1.31 -32.41
CA HIS A 10 -7.86 1.01 -31.05
C HIS A 10 -8.68 -0.10 -30.38
N THR A 11 -10.00 -0.10 -30.58
CA THR A 11 -10.88 -1.16 -30.05
C THR A 11 -10.53 -2.50 -30.69
N GLU A 12 -10.33 -2.56 -32.02
CA GLU A 12 -9.91 -3.77 -32.72
C GLU A 12 -8.51 -4.24 -32.30
N GLU A 13 -7.55 -3.32 -32.13
CA GLU A 13 -6.22 -3.59 -31.60
C GLU A 13 -6.30 -4.28 -30.23
N ARG A 14 -7.07 -3.69 -29.31
CA ARG A 14 -7.27 -4.22 -27.95
C ARG A 14 -7.98 -5.57 -27.93
N LEU A 15 -8.94 -5.78 -28.83
CA LEU A 15 -9.58 -7.10 -29.00
C LEU A 15 -8.58 -8.15 -29.49
N ASN A 16 -7.64 -7.77 -30.37
CA ASN A 16 -6.58 -8.67 -30.85
C ASN A 16 -5.48 -8.92 -29.79
N GLU A 17 -5.31 -8.03 -28.81
CA GLU A 17 -4.42 -8.20 -27.65
C GLU A 17 -4.97 -9.14 -26.55
N GLY A 18 -5.92 -10.01 -26.88
CA GLY A 18 -6.49 -10.99 -25.94
C GLY A 18 -7.89 -10.62 -25.45
N ASN A 19 -8.73 -10.11 -26.34
CA ASN A 19 -10.13 -9.74 -26.08
C ASN A 19 -10.26 -8.65 -25.00
N LEU A 20 -9.33 -7.68 -24.99
CA LEU A 20 -9.33 -6.60 -24.02
C LEU A 20 -10.33 -5.51 -24.42
N PRO A 21 -11.01 -4.86 -23.45
CA PRO A 21 -11.78 -3.66 -23.75
C PRO A 21 -10.85 -2.50 -24.14
N PRO A 22 -11.36 -1.52 -24.90
CA PRO A 22 -10.60 -0.31 -25.21
C PRO A 22 -10.31 0.49 -23.94
N LEU A 23 -9.18 1.20 -23.94
CA LEU A 23 -8.85 2.17 -22.89
C LEU A 23 -9.88 3.30 -22.80
N ALA A 24 -10.05 3.89 -21.62
CA ALA A 24 -10.86 5.09 -21.45
C ALA A 24 -10.32 6.26 -22.29
N LEU A 25 -11.21 7.15 -22.71
CA LEU A 25 -10.91 8.34 -23.49
C LEU A 25 -10.04 9.31 -22.69
N THR A 26 -9.06 9.91 -23.37
CA THR A 26 -8.29 11.04 -22.83
C THR A 26 -9.11 12.33 -22.84
N ALA A 27 -8.63 13.38 -22.16
CA ALA A 27 -9.25 14.70 -22.21
C ALA A 27 -9.32 15.26 -23.65
N GLU A 28 -8.26 15.06 -24.45
CA GLU A 28 -8.23 15.48 -25.85
C GLU A 28 -9.25 14.72 -26.70
N GLN A 29 -9.30 13.39 -26.58
CA GLN A 29 -10.29 12.57 -27.29
C GLN A 29 -11.72 12.92 -26.85
N THR A 30 -11.92 13.22 -25.57
CA THR A 30 -13.21 13.67 -25.04
C THR A 30 -13.60 15.03 -25.61
N ALA A 31 -12.66 15.97 -25.75
CA ALA A 31 -12.92 17.26 -26.38
C ALA A 31 -13.31 17.10 -27.87
N GLN A 32 -12.61 16.24 -28.60
CA GLN A 32 -12.97 15.90 -29.98
C GLN A 32 -14.36 15.24 -30.06
N LEU A 33 -14.69 14.34 -29.13
CA LEU A 33 -16.00 13.70 -29.03
C LEU A 33 -17.11 14.74 -28.79
N VAL A 34 -16.86 15.70 -27.90
CA VAL A 34 -17.79 16.80 -27.61
C VAL A 34 -18.08 17.62 -28.87
N GLU A 35 -17.07 17.93 -29.69
CA GLU A 35 -17.31 18.66 -30.95
C GLU A 35 -18.15 17.85 -31.95
N LEU A 36 -17.99 16.51 -31.99
CA LEU A 36 -18.86 15.65 -32.80
C LEU A 36 -20.31 15.65 -32.30
N LEU A 37 -20.51 15.64 -30.98
CA LEU A 37 -21.85 15.66 -30.36
C LEU A 37 -22.57 17.00 -30.50
N LYS A 38 -21.83 18.10 -30.75
CA LYS A 38 -22.39 19.44 -31.01
C LYS A 38 -22.88 19.65 -32.45
N ALA A 39 -22.57 18.73 -33.36
CA ALA A 39 -22.95 18.88 -34.76
C ALA A 39 -24.48 18.88 -34.96
N ASP A 40 -24.97 19.65 -35.94
CA ASP A 40 -26.41 19.72 -36.27
C ASP A 40 -26.98 18.33 -36.63
N SER A 41 -26.18 17.50 -37.29
CA SER A 41 -26.45 16.10 -37.58
C SER A 41 -25.29 15.25 -37.07
N VAL A 42 -25.58 14.38 -36.10
CA VAL A 42 -24.57 13.51 -35.46
C VAL A 42 -24.56 12.15 -36.14
N GLU A 43 -23.53 11.88 -36.93
CA GLU A 43 -23.29 10.55 -37.51
C GLU A 43 -22.89 9.55 -36.42
N GLU A 44 -23.36 8.30 -36.53
CA GLU A 44 -23.09 7.24 -35.54
C GLU A 44 -23.46 7.61 -34.09
N ALA A 45 -24.55 8.38 -33.91
CA ALA A 45 -24.99 8.93 -32.62
C ALA A 45 -24.98 7.90 -31.46
N ASP A 46 -25.51 6.70 -31.67
CA ASP A 46 -25.55 5.65 -30.64
C ASP A 46 -24.15 5.25 -30.16
N TYR A 47 -23.20 5.13 -31.07
CA TYR A 47 -21.82 4.79 -30.74
C TYR A 47 -21.13 5.94 -29.99
N LEU A 48 -21.28 7.19 -30.47
CA LEU A 48 -20.71 8.35 -29.80
C LEU A 48 -21.29 8.55 -28.39
N LEU A 49 -22.59 8.31 -28.22
CA LEU A 49 -23.24 8.36 -26.92
C LEU A 49 -22.75 7.25 -25.99
N ASP A 50 -22.51 6.04 -26.48
CA ASP A 50 -21.91 4.97 -25.67
C ASP A 50 -20.50 5.35 -25.19
N LEU A 51 -19.65 5.86 -26.11
CA LEU A 51 -18.33 6.37 -25.74
C LEU A 51 -18.42 7.46 -24.66
N PHE A 52 -19.32 8.42 -24.85
CA PHE A 52 -19.48 9.53 -23.93
C PHE A 52 -20.02 9.09 -22.56
N LYS A 53 -20.99 8.17 -22.53
CA LYS A 53 -21.62 7.67 -21.30
C LYS A 53 -20.70 6.72 -20.53
N ASN A 54 -20.01 5.82 -21.22
CA ASN A 54 -19.38 4.63 -20.63
C ASN A 54 -17.86 4.52 -20.81
N ARG A 55 -17.20 5.40 -21.58
CA ARG A 55 -15.75 5.34 -21.85
C ARG A 55 -14.95 6.55 -21.38
N ILE A 56 -15.53 7.37 -20.51
CA ILE A 56 -14.84 8.49 -19.86
C ILE A 56 -14.74 8.20 -18.36
N ASN A 57 -13.54 8.29 -17.79
CA ASN A 57 -13.33 8.10 -16.35
C ASN A 57 -14.19 9.10 -15.53
N PRO A 58 -14.72 8.70 -14.37
CA PRO A 58 -15.51 9.58 -13.49
C PRO A 58 -14.60 10.46 -12.61
N GLY A 59 -15.20 11.21 -11.68
CA GLY A 59 -14.46 11.87 -10.61
C GLY A 59 -13.74 13.15 -11.05
N VAL A 60 -12.48 13.28 -10.63
CA VAL A 60 -11.60 14.42 -10.97
C VAL A 60 -10.53 14.06 -12.00
N ASP A 61 -10.85 13.14 -12.92
CA ASP A 61 -10.04 12.91 -14.12
C ASP A 61 -10.14 14.09 -15.10
N ASP A 62 -9.09 14.36 -15.86
CA ASP A 62 -9.07 15.48 -16.82
C ASP A 62 -10.16 15.31 -17.91
N ALA A 63 -10.45 14.07 -18.32
CA ALA A 63 -11.55 13.80 -19.26
C ALA A 63 -12.92 14.01 -18.59
N ALA A 64 -13.06 13.73 -17.29
CA ALA A 64 -14.26 14.03 -16.52
C ALA A 64 -14.51 15.54 -16.47
N TYR A 65 -13.47 16.37 -16.35
CA TYR A 65 -13.62 17.83 -16.39
C TYR A 65 -14.25 18.29 -17.71
N VAL A 66 -13.73 17.83 -18.85
CA VAL A 66 -14.27 18.18 -20.18
C VAL A 66 -15.72 17.70 -20.32
N LYS A 67 -16.00 16.46 -19.88
CA LYS A 67 -17.36 15.87 -19.88
C LYS A 67 -18.34 16.70 -19.04
N ALA A 68 -17.98 17.02 -17.80
CA ALA A 68 -18.84 17.78 -16.89
C ALA A 68 -19.08 19.22 -17.39
N ALA A 69 -18.05 19.88 -17.92
CA ALA A 69 -18.17 21.22 -18.47
C ALA A 69 -19.15 21.26 -19.66
N PHE A 70 -19.01 20.32 -20.61
CA PHE A 70 -19.93 20.22 -21.74
C PHE A 70 -21.37 19.96 -21.28
N LEU A 71 -21.58 19.03 -20.34
CA LEU A 71 -22.92 18.73 -19.83
C LEU A 71 -23.54 19.94 -19.12
N ASN A 72 -22.73 20.71 -18.37
CA ASN A 72 -23.19 21.95 -17.74
C ASN A 72 -23.63 22.98 -18.79
N ASP A 73 -22.88 23.13 -19.88
CA ASP A 73 -23.26 24.04 -20.97
C ASP A 73 -24.56 23.63 -21.68
N VAL A 74 -24.79 22.32 -21.85
CA VAL A 74 -26.08 21.80 -22.38
C VAL A 74 -27.21 22.15 -21.42
N VAL A 75 -27.04 21.91 -20.12
CA VAL A 75 -28.06 22.22 -19.09
C VAL A 75 -28.38 23.72 -19.04
N LYS A 76 -27.36 24.59 -19.12
CA LYS A 76 -27.52 26.05 -19.14
C LYS A 76 -28.09 26.59 -20.46
N GLY A 77 -28.10 25.78 -21.52
CA GLY A 77 -28.49 26.21 -22.87
C GLY A 77 -27.43 27.09 -23.55
N ASN A 78 -26.18 27.03 -23.08
CA ASN A 78 -25.04 27.72 -23.70
C ASN A 78 -24.63 27.04 -25.02
N VAL A 79 -24.95 25.75 -25.17
CA VAL A 79 -24.71 24.97 -26.38
C VAL A 79 -25.92 24.10 -26.72
N SER A 80 -26.21 23.96 -28.01
CA SER A 80 -27.22 23.03 -28.52
C SER A 80 -26.60 21.66 -28.78
N CYS A 81 -27.28 20.59 -28.36
CA CYS A 81 -26.93 19.20 -28.69
C CYS A 81 -28.21 18.48 -29.12
N SER A 82 -28.20 17.88 -30.32
CA SER A 82 -29.38 17.19 -30.88
C SER A 82 -29.59 15.79 -30.29
N VAL A 83 -28.58 15.24 -29.62
CA VAL A 83 -28.54 13.85 -29.14
C VAL A 83 -28.48 13.71 -27.62
N ILE A 84 -28.34 14.82 -26.89
CA ILE A 84 -28.38 14.86 -25.41
C ILE A 84 -29.31 15.99 -24.99
N SER A 85 -30.47 15.64 -24.44
CA SER A 85 -31.37 16.60 -23.82
C SER A 85 -30.82 17.14 -22.49
N LYS A 86 -31.38 18.23 -21.98
CA LYS A 86 -31.00 18.77 -20.67
C LYS A 86 -31.22 17.77 -19.53
N HIS A 87 -32.31 17.00 -19.58
CA HIS A 87 -32.58 15.95 -18.60
C HIS A 87 -31.55 14.82 -18.67
N GLU A 88 -31.25 14.32 -19.87
CA GLU A 88 -30.21 13.31 -20.04
C GLU A 88 -28.83 13.83 -19.60
N ALA A 89 -28.53 15.11 -19.83
CA ALA A 89 -27.27 15.70 -19.38
C ALA A 89 -27.13 15.62 -17.84
N ILE A 90 -28.22 15.89 -17.10
CA ILE A 90 -28.27 15.73 -15.65
C ILE A 90 -28.11 14.27 -15.22
N GLU A 91 -28.77 13.32 -15.89
CA GLU A 91 -28.61 11.89 -15.59
C GLU A 91 -27.18 11.41 -15.84
N ILE A 92 -26.50 11.92 -16.87
CA ILE A 92 -25.11 11.60 -17.15
C ILE A 92 -24.21 12.22 -16.08
N LEU A 93 -24.44 13.48 -15.69
CA LEU A 93 -23.74 14.13 -14.58
C LEU A 93 -23.88 13.30 -13.29
N GLY A 94 -25.06 12.78 -12.98
CA GLY A 94 -25.31 11.94 -11.80
C GLY A 94 -24.50 10.65 -11.74
N LYS A 95 -24.06 10.13 -12.90
CA LYS A 95 -23.26 8.89 -13.01
C LYS A 95 -21.75 9.11 -12.94
N MET A 96 -21.30 10.34 -12.75
CA MET A 96 -19.86 10.69 -12.69
C MET A 96 -19.24 10.53 -11.29
N MET A 97 -19.93 9.84 -10.38
CA MET A 97 -19.54 9.55 -8.98
C MET A 97 -19.47 10.78 -8.06
N GLY A 98 -18.72 11.83 -8.45
CA GLY A 98 -18.47 13.04 -7.67
C GLY A 98 -17.41 13.93 -8.33
N GLY A 99 -17.11 15.08 -7.74
CA GLY A 99 -16.08 16.01 -8.24
C GLY A 99 -16.66 17.03 -9.22
N PHE A 100 -16.17 17.05 -10.46
CA PHE A 100 -16.51 18.11 -11.43
C PHE A 100 -17.99 18.16 -11.82
N ASN A 101 -18.75 17.10 -11.58
CA ASN A 101 -20.20 17.05 -11.81
C ASN A 101 -21.04 17.69 -10.68
N VAL A 102 -20.49 17.82 -9.46
CA VAL A 102 -21.28 18.22 -8.29
C VAL A 102 -21.73 19.67 -8.39
N SER A 103 -20.84 20.61 -8.65
CA SER A 103 -21.22 22.03 -8.78
C SER A 103 -22.25 22.26 -9.90
N PRO A 104 -22.11 21.69 -11.11
CA PRO A 104 -23.17 21.72 -12.13
C PRO A 104 -24.53 21.21 -11.65
N LEU A 105 -24.57 20.10 -10.89
CA LEU A 105 -25.81 19.55 -10.35
C LEU A 105 -26.44 20.49 -9.30
N VAL A 106 -25.63 21.10 -8.43
CA VAL A 106 -26.09 22.08 -7.43
C VAL A 106 -26.62 23.34 -8.11
N GLU A 107 -25.94 23.83 -9.15
CA GLU A 107 -26.42 24.97 -9.95
C GLU A 107 -27.74 24.67 -10.65
N ALA A 108 -27.94 23.44 -11.14
CA ALA A 108 -29.16 23.01 -11.81
C ALA A 108 -30.40 23.04 -10.90
N LEU A 109 -30.25 23.04 -9.57
CA LEU A 109 -31.36 23.23 -8.61
C LEU A 109 -32.03 24.60 -8.72
N LYS A 110 -31.41 25.56 -9.41
CA LYS A 110 -31.96 26.89 -9.68
C LYS A 110 -32.72 26.97 -11.01
N ASN A 111 -32.81 25.87 -11.76
CA ASN A 111 -33.47 25.80 -13.06
C ASN A 111 -34.68 24.87 -13.00
N ASP A 112 -35.89 25.45 -13.01
CA ASP A 112 -37.17 24.74 -12.89
C ASP A 112 -37.35 23.60 -13.90
N GLU A 113 -36.73 23.68 -15.08
CA GLU A 113 -36.83 22.63 -16.11
C GLU A 113 -36.16 21.32 -15.67
N VAL A 114 -35.09 21.40 -14.87
CA VAL A 114 -34.24 20.24 -14.55
C VAL A 114 -33.99 20.03 -13.05
N ALA A 115 -34.51 20.92 -12.20
CA ALA A 115 -34.26 20.88 -10.75
C ALA A 115 -34.64 19.54 -10.11
N ASP A 116 -35.75 18.93 -10.53
CA ASP A 116 -36.19 17.60 -10.06
C ASP A 116 -35.18 16.51 -10.41
N ALA A 117 -34.71 16.49 -11.66
CA ALA A 117 -33.72 15.51 -12.11
C ALA A 117 -32.39 15.70 -11.35
N ALA A 118 -31.98 16.95 -11.14
CA ALA A 118 -30.74 17.27 -10.43
C ALA A 118 -30.81 16.84 -8.96
N ALA A 119 -31.95 17.09 -8.31
CA ALA A 119 -32.20 16.64 -6.96
C ALA A 119 -32.15 15.11 -6.85
N GLU A 120 -32.78 14.38 -7.77
CA GLU A 120 -32.74 12.91 -7.79
C GLU A 120 -31.31 12.35 -7.88
N GLN A 121 -30.44 12.98 -8.68
CA GLN A 121 -29.03 12.58 -8.76
C GLN A 121 -28.25 12.93 -7.49
N LEU A 122 -28.43 14.13 -6.94
CA LEU A 122 -27.73 14.58 -5.73
C LEU A 122 -28.11 13.76 -4.48
N LYS A 123 -29.37 13.33 -4.35
CA LYS A 123 -29.83 12.44 -3.26
C LYS A 123 -28.99 11.16 -3.13
N ASN A 124 -28.45 10.66 -4.25
CA ASN A 124 -27.64 9.45 -4.30
C ASN A 124 -26.11 9.71 -4.42
N THR A 125 -25.68 10.97 -4.45
CA THR A 125 -24.26 11.37 -4.57
C THR A 125 -23.66 11.58 -3.18
N ILE A 126 -22.66 10.77 -2.78
CA ILE A 126 -21.99 10.89 -1.48
C ILE A 126 -20.71 11.74 -1.51
N LEU A 127 -20.06 11.83 -2.67
CA LEU A 127 -18.79 12.53 -2.87
C LEU A 127 -19.03 14.03 -3.14
N VAL A 128 -19.76 14.70 -2.24
CA VAL A 128 -20.11 16.11 -2.35
C VAL A 128 -19.15 17.05 -1.61
N TYR A 129 -18.44 16.55 -0.59
CA TYR A 129 -17.48 17.31 0.21
C TYR A 129 -18.00 18.71 0.62
N ASP A 130 -17.29 19.77 0.25
CA ASP A 130 -17.65 21.15 0.60
C ASP A 130 -18.92 21.65 -0.10
N ALA A 131 -19.31 21.05 -1.24
CA ALA A 131 -20.55 21.40 -1.94
C ALA A 131 -21.81 21.04 -1.13
N PHE A 132 -21.67 20.26 -0.05
CA PHE A 132 -22.73 20.15 0.96
C PHE A 132 -23.15 21.54 1.47
N ASN A 133 -22.19 22.44 1.71
CA ASN A 133 -22.46 23.77 2.23
C ASN A 133 -23.26 24.59 1.21
N ASP A 134 -22.95 24.47 -0.09
CA ASP A 134 -23.70 25.12 -1.16
C ASP A 134 -25.16 24.66 -1.21
N VAL A 135 -25.41 23.36 -1.07
CA VAL A 135 -26.79 22.82 -0.99
C VAL A 135 -27.50 23.31 0.28
N LYS A 136 -26.78 23.37 1.40
CA LYS A 136 -27.31 23.91 2.66
C LYS A 136 -27.69 25.38 2.54
N GLU A 137 -26.86 26.20 1.93
CA GLU A 137 -27.16 27.61 1.69
C GLU A 137 -28.42 27.79 0.84
N LEU A 138 -28.63 26.94 -0.19
CA LEU A 138 -29.85 26.94 -0.98
C LEU A 138 -31.08 26.54 -0.15
N MET A 139 -30.97 25.53 0.71
CA MET A 139 -32.02 25.12 1.63
C MET A 139 -32.37 26.27 2.59
N ASP A 140 -31.38 26.90 3.21
CA ASP A 140 -31.55 28.02 4.14
C ASP A 140 -32.18 29.24 3.44
N ALA A 141 -31.92 29.41 2.14
CA ALA A 141 -32.54 30.43 1.29
C ALA A 141 -33.97 30.06 0.81
N GLY A 142 -34.50 28.89 1.17
CA GLY A 142 -35.87 28.46 0.89
C GLY A 142 -36.05 27.61 -0.37
N ASN A 143 -34.99 27.07 -0.98
CA ASN A 143 -35.12 26.15 -2.11
C ASN A 143 -35.66 24.78 -1.64
N GLU A 144 -36.85 24.40 -2.13
CA GLU A 144 -37.51 23.15 -1.72
C GLU A 144 -36.73 21.90 -2.12
N LYS A 145 -36.08 21.89 -3.29
CA LYS A 145 -35.29 20.74 -3.77
C LYS A 145 -34.01 20.55 -2.97
N ALA A 146 -33.34 21.63 -2.61
CA ALA A 146 -32.19 21.59 -1.72
C ALA A 146 -32.56 21.00 -0.34
N LYS A 147 -33.74 21.37 0.18
CA LYS A 147 -34.29 20.78 1.40
C LYS A 147 -34.53 19.27 1.25
N GLU A 148 -35.19 18.83 0.18
CA GLU A 148 -35.41 17.40 -0.10
C GLU A 148 -34.09 16.60 -0.16
N ILE A 149 -33.03 17.18 -0.72
CA ILE A 149 -31.71 16.54 -0.80
C ILE A 149 -31.11 16.36 0.59
N ILE A 150 -31.13 17.41 1.43
CA ILE A 150 -30.59 17.31 2.80
C ILE A 150 -31.42 16.34 3.64
N GLU A 151 -32.75 16.32 3.49
CA GLU A 151 -33.62 15.32 4.14
C GLU A 151 -33.29 13.89 3.67
N SER A 152 -33.09 13.68 2.38
CA SER A 152 -32.70 12.39 1.80
C SER A 152 -31.34 11.89 2.33
N TRP A 153 -30.33 12.78 2.37
CA TRP A 153 -29.03 12.47 2.99
C TRP A 153 -29.16 12.17 4.48
N ALA A 154 -29.98 12.93 5.21
CA ALA A 154 -30.23 12.74 6.63
C ALA A 154 -30.96 11.43 6.96
N ASN A 155 -31.73 10.90 6.00
CA ASN A 155 -32.41 9.60 6.06
C ASN A 155 -31.59 8.46 5.44
N ALA A 156 -30.38 8.75 4.95
CA ALA A 156 -29.47 7.80 4.30
C ALA A 156 -30.09 7.07 3.08
N GLU A 157 -30.88 7.77 2.26
CA GLU A 157 -31.51 7.14 1.09
C GLU A 157 -30.47 6.63 0.07
N TRP A 158 -29.33 7.32 -0.05
CA TRP A 158 -28.17 6.86 -0.84
C TRP A 158 -27.71 5.43 -0.49
N PHE A 159 -27.93 5.01 0.76
CA PHE A 159 -27.63 3.67 1.26
C PHE A 159 -28.82 2.73 1.11
N THR A 160 -30.02 3.18 1.49
CA THR A 160 -31.20 2.31 1.46
C THR A 160 -31.69 1.98 0.06
N ASN A 161 -31.40 2.83 -0.92
CA ASN A 161 -31.71 2.60 -2.34
C ASN A 161 -30.83 1.51 -2.96
N LYS A 162 -29.70 1.16 -2.33
CA LYS A 162 -28.85 0.05 -2.75
C LYS A 162 -29.41 -1.29 -2.22
N PRO A 163 -29.31 -2.37 -3.01
CA PRO A 163 -29.74 -3.69 -2.56
C PRO A 163 -28.90 -4.14 -1.36
N ALA A 164 -29.56 -4.67 -0.33
CA ALA A 164 -28.89 -5.28 0.80
C ALA A 164 -28.13 -6.55 0.38
N LEU A 165 -27.15 -6.96 1.20
CA LEU A 165 -26.47 -8.24 1.00
C LEU A 165 -27.49 -9.39 0.99
N GLU A 166 -27.40 -10.24 -0.02
CA GLU A 166 -28.29 -11.39 -0.20
C GLU A 166 -28.17 -12.37 0.98
N LYS A 167 -29.30 -13.01 1.34
CA LYS A 167 -29.31 -14.00 2.42
C LYS A 167 -28.65 -15.32 2.03
N GLU A 168 -28.70 -15.64 0.74
CA GLU A 168 -28.12 -16.85 0.14
C GLU A 168 -27.45 -16.45 -1.17
N ILE A 169 -26.16 -16.78 -1.32
CA ILE A 169 -25.38 -16.48 -2.51
C ILE A 169 -24.91 -17.80 -3.11
N LYS A 170 -25.36 -18.11 -4.32
CA LYS A 170 -24.92 -19.30 -5.07
C LYS A 170 -23.62 -18.99 -5.80
N LEU A 171 -22.59 -19.80 -5.57
CA LEU A 171 -21.26 -19.58 -6.10
C LEU A 171 -20.67 -20.88 -6.66
N THR A 172 -19.79 -20.74 -7.65
CA THR A 172 -18.90 -21.82 -8.10
C THR A 172 -17.50 -21.60 -7.54
N VAL A 173 -16.93 -22.61 -6.88
CA VAL A 173 -15.61 -22.54 -6.25
C VAL A 173 -14.49 -22.55 -7.30
N TYR A 174 -13.56 -21.59 -7.21
CA TYR A 174 -12.26 -21.61 -7.88
C TYR A 174 -11.17 -21.66 -6.81
N LYS A 175 -10.72 -22.87 -6.46
CA LYS A 175 -9.78 -23.11 -5.36
C LYS A 175 -8.33 -23.11 -5.84
N ILE A 176 -7.50 -22.34 -5.14
CA ILE A 176 -6.04 -22.32 -5.27
C ILE A 176 -5.44 -22.93 -4.00
N PRO A 177 -4.98 -24.18 -4.03
CA PRO A 177 -4.39 -24.83 -2.85
C PRO A 177 -3.09 -24.14 -2.41
N GLY A 178 -2.85 -24.17 -1.10
CA GLY A 178 -1.68 -23.58 -0.44
C GLY A 178 -1.80 -22.08 -0.19
N GLU A 179 -0.66 -21.40 -0.20
CA GLU A 179 -0.55 -19.97 -0.02
C GLU A 179 -0.62 -19.24 -1.37
N THR A 180 -1.57 -18.32 -1.53
CA THR A 180 -1.60 -17.35 -2.64
C THR A 180 -0.91 -16.07 -2.19
N ASN A 181 0.26 -15.80 -2.77
CA ASN A 181 0.93 -14.51 -2.61
C ASN A 181 0.31 -13.48 -3.57
N THR A 182 0.32 -12.20 -3.20
CA THR A 182 -0.12 -11.12 -4.10
C THR A 182 0.71 -11.01 -5.39
N ASP A 183 1.95 -11.53 -5.42
CA ASP A 183 2.72 -11.67 -6.67
C ASP A 183 2.15 -12.75 -7.60
N ASP A 184 1.49 -13.79 -7.06
CA ASP A 184 0.76 -14.77 -7.87
C ASP A 184 -0.46 -14.12 -8.55
N LEU A 185 -1.13 -13.19 -7.86
CA LEU A 185 -2.29 -12.47 -8.39
C LEU A 185 -1.91 -11.33 -9.33
N SER A 186 -0.77 -10.70 -9.08
CA SER A 186 -0.29 -9.50 -9.76
C SER A 186 1.24 -9.52 -9.82
N PRO A 187 1.85 -10.17 -10.83
CA PRO A 187 3.30 -10.38 -10.87
C PRO A 187 4.10 -9.08 -10.97
N ALA A 188 5.28 -9.03 -10.32
CA ALA A 188 6.13 -7.84 -10.33
C ALA A 188 6.65 -7.47 -11.74
N THR A 189 6.86 -8.46 -12.61
CA THR A 189 7.40 -8.31 -13.98
C THR A 189 6.50 -7.48 -14.90
N VAL A 190 5.19 -7.45 -14.59
CA VAL A 190 4.16 -6.70 -15.32
C VAL A 190 3.58 -5.56 -14.50
N ALA A 191 4.31 -5.05 -13.50
CA ALA A 191 3.84 -3.94 -12.66
C ALA A 191 3.47 -2.68 -13.46
N PHE A 192 4.12 -2.44 -14.60
CA PHE A 192 3.85 -1.31 -15.49
C PHE A 192 2.45 -1.33 -16.15
N THR A 193 1.72 -2.45 -16.09
CA THR A 193 0.35 -2.55 -16.63
C THR A 193 -0.74 -2.36 -15.58
N ARG A 194 -0.41 -2.19 -14.29
CA ARG A 194 -1.37 -2.22 -13.17
C ARG A 194 -2.55 -1.24 -13.27
N SER A 195 -2.35 -0.07 -13.88
CA SER A 195 -3.41 0.91 -14.10
C SER A 195 -4.33 0.56 -15.28
N ASP A 196 -3.91 -0.33 -16.17
CA ASP A 196 -4.77 -0.97 -17.18
C ASP A 196 -5.26 -2.31 -16.58
N ILE A 197 -6.28 -2.23 -15.72
CA ILE A 197 -6.82 -3.38 -14.97
C ILE A 197 -7.12 -4.59 -15.88
N PRO A 198 -7.83 -4.43 -17.02
CA PRO A 198 -8.10 -5.55 -17.92
C PRO A 198 -6.84 -6.24 -18.43
N LEU A 199 -5.85 -5.46 -18.90
CA LEU A 199 -4.58 -5.99 -19.38
C LEU A 199 -3.82 -6.68 -18.25
N HIS A 200 -3.73 -6.04 -17.08
CA HIS A 200 -2.99 -6.60 -15.94
C HIS A 200 -3.60 -7.91 -15.45
N ALA A 201 -4.92 -8.02 -15.43
CA ALA A 201 -5.64 -9.22 -15.01
C ALA A 201 -5.37 -10.44 -15.89
N THR A 202 -4.83 -10.28 -17.09
CA THR A 202 -4.41 -11.41 -17.94
C THR A 202 -3.24 -12.20 -17.33
N ALA A 203 -2.40 -11.57 -16.51
CA ALA A 203 -1.23 -12.19 -15.90
C ALA A 203 -1.53 -12.95 -14.60
N MET A 204 -2.76 -12.85 -14.09
CA MET A 204 -3.17 -13.45 -12.82
C MET A 204 -2.95 -14.97 -12.82
N LEU A 205 -2.23 -15.46 -11.80
CA LEU A 205 -1.91 -16.87 -11.49
C LEU A 205 -1.05 -17.63 -12.51
N GLN A 206 -0.54 -16.97 -13.55
CA GLN A 206 0.25 -17.64 -14.60
C GLN A 206 1.59 -18.22 -14.10
N SER A 207 2.14 -17.70 -13.01
CA SER A 207 3.34 -18.25 -12.36
C SER A 207 3.06 -19.52 -11.54
N LYS A 208 1.79 -19.74 -11.17
CA LYS A 208 1.36 -20.78 -10.23
C LYS A 208 0.62 -21.93 -10.91
N MET A 209 -0.09 -21.62 -12.00
CA MET A 209 -0.95 -22.54 -12.72
C MET A 209 -0.72 -22.41 -14.23
N GLU A 210 -0.83 -23.52 -14.96
CA GLU A 210 -0.62 -23.54 -16.41
C GLU A 210 -1.76 -22.82 -17.18
N LYS A 211 -3.01 -23.04 -16.77
CA LYS A 211 -4.22 -22.56 -17.48
C LYS A 211 -5.23 -21.86 -16.55
N PRO A 212 -4.82 -20.84 -15.78
CA PRO A 212 -5.68 -20.24 -14.77
C PRO A 212 -6.95 -19.61 -15.36
N LEU A 213 -6.81 -18.85 -16.45
CA LEU A 213 -7.93 -18.14 -17.08
C LEU A 213 -8.88 -19.08 -17.82
N GLU A 214 -8.35 -20.07 -18.56
CA GLU A 214 -9.19 -21.08 -19.25
C GLU A 214 -10.06 -21.84 -18.25
N THR A 215 -9.48 -22.24 -17.11
CA THR A 215 -10.23 -22.90 -16.03
C THR A 215 -11.36 -22.02 -15.50
N MET A 216 -11.13 -20.71 -15.34
CA MET A 216 -12.18 -19.78 -14.92
C MET A 216 -13.31 -19.67 -15.96
N GLU A 217 -12.97 -19.61 -17.26
CA GLU A 217 -13.98 -19.56 -18.32
C GLU A 217 -14.82 -20.83 -18.40
N GLU A 218 -14.22 -22.01 -18.19
CA GLU A 218 -14.96 -23.28 -18.09
C GLU A 218 -15.93 -23.28 -16.91
N LEU A 219 -15.50 -22.80 -15.75
CA LEU A 219 -16.34 -22.74 -14.55
C LEU A 219 -17.50 -21.74 -14.68
N LYS A 220 -17.30 -20.62 -15.38
CA LYS A 220 -18.35 -19.62 -15.65
C LYS A 220 -19.50 -20.21 -16.47
N GLN A 221 -19.28 -21.27 -17.26
CA GLN A 221 -20.34 -21.95 -18.02
C GLN A 221 -21.42 -22.60 -17.14
N LYS A 222 -21.14 -22.81 -15.83
CA LYS A 222 -22.14 -23.27 -14.86
C LYS A 222 -23.21 -22.23 -14.52
N GLY A 223 -22.97 -20.95 -14.82
CA GLY A 223 -23.95 -19.87 -14.66
C GLY A 223 -24.00 -19.21 -13.28
N ASN A 224 -23.26 -19.71 -12.28
CA ASN A 224 -23.08 -19.02 -11.00
C ASN A 224 -21.84 -18.11 -11.02
N PRO A 225 -21.82 -16.99 -10.27
CA PRO A 225 -20.60 -16.23 -10.02
C PRO A 225 -19.50 -17.09 -9.40
N LEU A 226 -18.23 -16.75 -9.66
CA LEU A 226 -17.09 -17.46 -9.07
C LEU A 226 -16.77 -16.93 -7.66
N ALA A 227 -16.34 -17.83 -6.78
CA ALA A 227 -15.69 -17.49 -5.52
C ALA A 227 -14.20 -17.86 -5.60
N TYR A 228 -13.32 -16.93 -5.26
CA TYR A 228 -11.90 -17.24 -5.10
C TYR A 228 -11.71 -17.94 -3.75
N VAL A 229 -11.17 -19.15 -3.75
CA VAL A 229 -10.97 -19.94 -2.52
C VAL A 229 -9.50 -20.31 -2.35
N GLY A 230 -8.94 -20.18 -1.15
CA GLY A 230 -7.55 -20.60 -0.88
C GLY A 230 -7.29 -20.89 0.60
N ASP A 231 -6.23 -21.63 0.91
CA ASP A 231 -5.92 -21.95 2.31
C ASP A 231 -5.38 -20.71 3.04
N VAL A 232 -4.41 -20.02 2.42
CA VAL A 232 -3.89 -18.72 2.87
C VAL A 232 -3.92 -17.74 1.70
N VAL A 233 -4.60 -16.61 1.82
CA VAL A 233 -4.85 -15.68 0.70
C VAL A 233 -4.25 -14.30 0.95
N GLY A 234 -3.50 -13.78 -0.02
CA GLY A 234 -3.17 -12.36 -0.12
C GLY A 234 -1.92 -11.93 0.66
N THR A 235 -1.00 -12.84 0.96
CA THR A 235 0.26 -12.50 1.64
C THR A 235 1.19 -11.63 0.78
N GLY A 236 2.13 -10.94 1.41
CA GLY A 236 3.20 -10.18 0.74
C GLY A 236 2.91 -8.70 0.54
N SER A 237 2.83 -8.26 -0.72
CA SER A 237 2.76 -6.85 -1.10
C SER A 237 1.35 -6.26 -0.96
N SER A 238 1.24 -4.98 -0.62
CA SER A 238 -0.03 -4.24 -0.53
C SER A 238 -0.66 -3.87 -1.89
N ARG A 239 -0.17 -4.43 -3.01
CA ARG A 239 -0.56 -4.02 -4.35
C ARG A 239 -2.06 -4.26 -4.61
N LYS A 240 -2.82 -3.17 -4.75
CA LYS A 240 -4.27 -3.23 -5.04
C LYS A 240 -4.59 -3.97 -6.34
N SER A 241 -3.64 -4.03 -7.27
CA SER A 241 -3.75 -4.81 -8.50
C SER A 241 -4.10 -6.29 -8.26
N GLY A 242 -3.70 -6.88 -7.12
CA GLY A 242 -4.09 -8.25 -6.77
C GLY A 242 -5.62 -8.41 -6.67
N ILE A 243 -6.29 -7.55 -5.90
CA ILE A 243 -7.76 -7.59 -5.80
C ILE A 243 -8.42 -7.08 -7.08
N ASN A 244 -7.84 -6.10 -7.78
CA ASN A 244 -8.39 -5.63 -9.05
C ASN A 244 -8.45 -6.77 -10.08
N SER A 245 -7.44 -7.65 -10.15
CA SER A 245 -7.44 -8.80 -11.05
C SER A 245 -8.49 -9.85 -10.66
N VAL A 246 -8.66 -10.11 -9.35
CA VAL A 246 -9.74 -10.99 -8.85
C VAL A 246 -11.11 -10.41 -9.24
N GLN A 247 -11.36 -9.12 -8.96
CA GLN A 247 -12.63 -8.46 -9.27
C GLN A 247 -12.86 -8.29 -10.77
N TRP A 248 -11.81 -8.17 -11.57
CA TRP A 248 -11.94 -8.15 -13.03
C TRP A 248 -12.58 -9.45 -13.53
N HIS A 249 -12.11 -10.59 -13.02
CA HIS A 249 -12.59 -11.90 -13.46
C HIS A 249 -13.87 -12.39 -12.76
N MET A 250 -14.10 -11.96 -11.51
CA MET A 250 -15.14 -12.52 -10.63
C MET A 250 -16.11 -11.49 -10.04
N GLY A 251 -15.88 -10.20 -10.29
CA GLY A 251 -16.73 -9.10 -9.84
C GLY A 251 -17.80 -8.71 -10.86
N ARG A 252 -18.35 -7.52 -10.66
CA ARG A 252 -19.38 -6.91 -11.52
C ARG A 252 -18.96 -5.52 -11.99
N ASP A 253 -19.45 -5.12 -13.15
CA ASP A 253 -19.21 -3.80 -13.73
C ASP A 253 -19.80 -2.68 -12.85
N ILE A 254 -19.14 -1.52 -12.85
CA ILE A 254 -19.60 -0.32 -12.14
C ILE A 254 -20.19 0.64 -13.20
N PRO A 255 -21.48 1.02 -13.11
CA PRO A 255 -22.09 1.92 -14.08
C PRO A 255 -21.33 3.25 -14.19
N GLY A 256 -21.01 3.67 -15.42
CA GLY A 256 -20.30 4.94 -15.68
C GLY A 256 -18.79 4.92 -15.41
N VAL A 257 -18.23 3.78 -14.99
CA VAL A 257 -16.79 3.65 -14.69
C VAL A 257 -16.18 2.61 -15.65
N PRO A 258 -15.42 3.03 -16.68
CA PRO A 258 -14.80 2.10 -17.61
C PRO A 258 -13.72 1.25 -16.93
N ASN A 259 -13.61 -0.01 -17.35
CA ASN A 259 -12.47 -0.89 -17.09
C ASN A 259 -12.15 -1.13 -15.60
N LYS A 260 -13.13 -0.95 -14.71
CA LYS A 260 -13.04 -1.29 -13.28
C LYS A 260 -14.28 -2.07 -12.85
N ARG A 261 -14.08 -3.00 -11.91
CA ARG A 261 -15.14 -3.83 -11.33
C ARG A 261 -15.12 -3.76 -9.81
N THR A 262 -16.26 -4.09 -9.20
CA THR A 262 -16.48 -4.16 -7.74
C THR A 262 -17.12 -5.51 -7.38
N GLY A 263 -17.33 -5.79 -6.11
CA GLY A 263 -17.97 -7.03 -5.65
C GLY A 263 -17.02 -8.22 -5.67
N GLY A 264 -17.59 -9.42 -5.86
CA GLY A 264 -16.89 -10.70 -5.78
C GLY A 264 -16.86 -11.27 -4.35
N VAL A 265 -16.52 -12.55 -4.24
CA VAL A 265 -16.41 -13.26 -2.95
C VAL A 265 -15.03 -13.92 -2.87
N VAL A 266 -14.32 -13.70 -1.76
CA VAL A 266 -13.05 -14.34 -1.44
C VAL A 266 -13.25 -15.15 -0.16
N ILE A 267 -12.92 -16.44 -0.19
CA ILE A 267 -13.01 -17.34 0.97
C ILE A 267 -11.62 -17.89 1.27
N GLY A 268 -11.11 -17.63 2.47
CA GLY A 268 -9.81 -18.14 2.90
C GLY A 268 -9.90 -18.77 4.27
N SER A 269 -9.10 -19.80 4.56
CA SER A 269 -8.93 -20.20 5.97
C SER A 269 -8.14 -19.15 6.74
N ILE A 270 -7.22 -18.46 6.07
CA ILE A 270 -6.54 -17.26 6.54
C ILE A 270 -6.52 -16.25 5.39
N ILE A 271 -6.92 -15.01 5.64
CA ILE A 271 -6.77 -13.89 4.69
C ILE A 271 -5.81 -12.87 5.31
N ALA A 272 -4.75 -12.51 4.59
CA ALA A 272 -3.80 -11.53 5.08
C ALA A 272 -4.49 -10.17 5.32
N PRO A 273 -4.27 -9.48 6.45
CA PRO A 273 -5.03 -8.30 6.85
C PRO A 273 -5.08 -7.17 5.82
N ILE A 274 -3.96 -6.89 5.14
CA ILE A 274 -3.91 -5.85 4.10
C ILE A 274 -4.80 -6.23 2.92
N PHE A 275 -4.78 -7.50 2.51
CA PHE A 275 -5.61 -7.99 1.40
C PHE A 275 -7.08 -8.01 1.79
N PHE A 276 -7.41 -8.42 3.02
CA PHE A 276 -8.74 -8.36 3.60
C PHE A 276 -9.31 -6.93 3.52
N ASN A 277 -8.58 -5.96 4.06
CA ASN A 277 -8.95 -4.55 4.03
C ASN A 277 -9.12 -4.03 2.60
N THR A 278 -8.22 -4.41 1.69
CA THR A 278 -8.31 -3.97 0.29
C THR A 278 -9.54 -4.58 -0.42
N ALA A 279 -9.96 -5.78 -0.03
CA ALA A 279 -11.17 -6.43 -0.55
C ALA A 279 -12.46 -5.77 -0.03
N GLU A 280 -12.58 -5.55 1.28
CA GLU A 280 -13.76 -4.87 1.84
C GLU A 280 -13.86 -3.40 1.37
N ASP A 281 -12.73 -2.70 1.22
CA ASP A 281 -12.69 -1.31 0.72
C ASP A 281 -13.21 -1.21 -0.72
N SER A 282 -13.04 -2.26 -1.54
CA SER A 282 -13.50 -2.31 -2.93
C SER A 282 -14.87 -2.96 -3.13
N GLY A 283 -15.58 -3.26 -2.03
CA GLY A 283 -16.92 -3.85 -2.04
C GLY A 283 -16.96 -5.36 -2.27
N CYS A 284 -15.81 -6.05 -2.19
CA CYS A 284 -15.76 -7.51 -2.15
C CYS A 284 -16.26 -8.03 -0.79
N LEU A 285 -16.75 -9.26 -0.75
CA LEU A 285 -17.09 -9.97 0.48
C LEU A 285 -15.95 -10.96 0.83
N PRO A 286 -14.97 -10.57 1.66
CA PRO A 286 -13.99 -11.50 2.20
C PRO A 286 -14.59 -12.30 3.37
N ILE A 287 -14.37 -13.62 3.38
CA ILE A 287 -14.87 -14.54 4.41
C ILE A 287 -13.72 -15.42 4.89
N GLU A 288 -13.42 -15.35 6.18
CA GLU A 288 -12.52 -16.31 6.82
C GLU A 288 -13.30 -17.54 7.28
N ALA A 289 -13.06 -18.69 6.65
CA ALA A 289 -13.74 -19.96 6.92
C ALA A 289 -12.84 -21.16 6.61
N PRO A 290 -13.00 -22.32 7.29
CA PRO A 290 -12.35 -23.56 6.87
C PRO A 290 -12.66 -23.91 5.41
N VAL A 291 -11.64 -24.18 4.59
CA VAL A 291 -11.80 -24.47 3.14
C VAL A 291 -11.43 -25.91 2.75
N ASP A 292 -11.14 -26.78 3.72
CA ASP A 292 -10.71 -28.17 3.47
C ASP A 292 -11.74 -28.99 2.68
N ASN A 293 -13.03 -28.67 2.82
CA ASN A 293 -14.14 -29.37 2.18
C ASN A 293 -14.66 -28.68 0.90
N LEU A 294 -13.96 -27.65 0.42
CA LEU A 294 -14.30 -26.92 -0.80
C LEU A 294 -13.29 -27.29 -1.88
N GLU A 295 -13.73 -27.65 -3.08
CA GLU A 295 -12.87 -28.00 -4.21
C GLU A 295 -13.27 -27.25 -5.48
N THR A 296 -12.31 -27.05 -6.38
CA THR A 296 -12.57 -26.36 -7.66
C THR A 296 -13.71 -27.02 -8.43
N GLY A 297 -14.69 -26.22 -8.81
CA GLY A 297 -15.91 -26.68 -9.49
C GLY A 297 -17.07 -27.02 -8.58
N ASP A 298 -16.91 -27.00 -7.25
CA ASP A 298 -18.03 -27.16 -6.34
C ASP A 298 -19.04 -26.01 -6.51
N GLU A 299 -20.33 -26.35 -6.49
CA GLU A 299 -21.42 -25.37 -6.38
C GLU A 299 -21.84 -25.27 -4.91
N ILE A 300 -21.69 -24.08 -4.34
CA ILE A 300 -21.93 -23.81 -2.93
C ILE A 300 -22.99 -22.74 -2.74
N VAL A 301 -23.60 -22.73 -1.56
CA VAL A 301 -24.48 -21.66 -1.09
C VAL A 301 -23.86 -21.05 0.16
N VAL A 302 -23.43 -19.80 0.05
CA VAL A 302 -22.97 -19.02 1.19
C VAL A 302 -24.19 -18.34 1.81
N LYS A 303 -24.38 -18.49 3.12
CA LYS A 303 -25.44 -17.83 3.90
C LYS A 303 -24.82 -16.84 4.89
N PRO A 304 -24.56 -15.58 4.48
CA PRO A 304 -23.74 -14.66 5.27
C PRO A 304 -24.28 -14.36 6.67
N TYR A 305 -25.61 -14.27 6.81
CA TYR A 305 -26.25 -13.97 8.10
C TYR A 305 -26.35 -15.19 9.02
N ASP A 306 -26.35 -16.39 8.45
CA ASP A 306 -26.39 -17.65 9.22
C ASP A 306 -24.98 -18.14 9.57
N GLY A 307 -23.95 -17.61 8.90
CA GLY A 307 -22.54 -17.98 9.13
C GLY A 307 -22.19 -19.37 8.61
N VAL A 308 -22.82 -19.83 7.53
CA VAL A 308 -22.59 -21.19 6.99
C VAL A 308 -22.35 -21.20 5.49
N ILE A 309 -21.55 -22.17 5.06
CA ILE A 309 -21.37 -22.54 3.65
C ILE A 309 -21.94 -23.94 3.46
N GLU A 310 -22.89 -24.06 2.54
CA GLU A 310 -23.51 -25.33 2.19
C GLU A 310 -23.04 -25.85 0.83
N LYS A 311 -22.88 -27.16 0.73
CA LYS A 311 -22.68 -27.91 -0.52
C LYS A 311 -23.69 -29.07 -0.54
N ASP A 312 -24.44 -29.21 -1.63
CA ASP A 312 -25.50 -30.23 -1.76
C ASP A 312 -26.52 -30.21 -0.60
N GLY A 313 -26.83 -29.02 -0.07
CA GLY A 313 -27.74 -28.82 1.07
C GLY A 313 -27.20 -29.27 2.43
N LYS A 314 -25.89 -29.52 2.56
CA LYS A 314 -25.21 -29.84 3.81
C LYS A 314 -24.21 -28.75 4.17
N VAL A 315 -24.15 -28.36 5.43
CA VAL A 315 -23.12 -27.45 5.95
C VAL A 315 -21.76 -28.12 5.84
N VAL A 316 -20.83 -27.50 5.12
CA VAL A 316 -19.45 -27.97 4.93
C VAL A 316 -18.42 -27.07 5.59
N SER A 317 -18.82 -25.85 5.97
CA SER A 317 -18.00 -24.89 6.69
C SER A 317 -18.87 -23.90 7.46
N GLU A 318 -18.39 -23.45 8.61
CA GLU A 318 -19.03 -22.44 9.48
C GLU A 318 -18.07 -21.28 9.69
N PHE A 319 -18.60 -20.06 9.79
CA PHE A 319 -17.81 -18.83 9.95
C PHE A 319 -18.58 -17.76 10.75
N LYS A 320 -17.84 -16.79 11.30
CA LYS A 320 -18.41 -15.54 11.82
C LYS A 320 -18.06 -14.43 10.83
N LEU A 321 -19.06 -13.67 10.39
CA LEU A 321 -18.80 -12.46 9.62
C LEU A 321 -18.14 -11.42 10.53
N ALA A 322 -16.91 -11.05 10.20
CA ALA A 322 -16.12 -10.06 10.93
C ALA A 322 -15.46 -9.11 9.91
N PRO A 323 -15.55 -7.78 10.08
CA PRO A 323 -16.29 -7.09 11.14
C PRO A 323 -17.82 -7.26 11.00
N ASN A 324 -18.56 -6.97 12.07
CA ASN A 324 -20.04 -7.06 12.06
C ASN A 324 -20.69 -6.03 11.11
N THR A 325 -19.94 -5.00 10.71
CA THR A 325 -20.36 -3.96 9.75
C THR A 325 -20.23 -4.38 8.30
N LEU A 326 -19.63 -5.54 8.00
CA LEU A 326 -19.31 -5.94 6.63
C LEU A 326 -20.54 -6.02 5.71
N THR A 327 -21.74 -6.28 6.26
CA THR A 327 -22.99 -6.24 5.48
C THR A 327 -23.36 -4.83 5.00
N ASP A 328 -23.13 -3.81 5.82
CA ASP A 328 -23.33 -2.41 5.44
C ASP A 328 -22.26 -1.96 4.45
N GLU A 329 -21.02 -2.42 4.63
CA GLU A 329 -19.91 -2.09 3.75
C GLU A 329 -20.15 -2.61 2.34
N VAL A 330 -20.52 -3.89 2.19
CA VAL A 330 -20.85 -4.48 0.89
C VAL A 330 -22.07 -3.79 0.26
N ARG A 331 -23.10 -3.45 1.04
CA ARG A 331 -24.27 -2.71 0.54
C ARG A 331 -23.90 -1.33 0.01
N ALA A 332 -23.02 -0.60 0.72
CA ALA A 332 -22.56 0.71 0.29
C ALA A 332 -21.69 0.66 -0.99
N GLY A 333 -21.16 -0.52 -1.33
CA GLY A 333 -20.21 -0.74 -2.42
C GLY A 333 -18.75 -0.68 -1.97
N GLY A 334 -18.51 -0.83 -0.66
CA GLY A 334 -17.22 -0.84 -0.02
C GLY A 334 -17.22 -0.08 1.31
N ARG A 335 -16.25 -0.38 2.17
CA ARG A 335 -16.06 0.31 3.45
C ARG A 335 -15.82 1.82 3.29
N ILE A 336 -15.02 2.22 2.31
CA ILE A 336 -14.72 3.64 2.03
C ILE A 336 -16.00 4.43 1.66
N PRO A 337 -16.81 4.01 0.66
CA PRO A 337 -18.11 4.62 0.39
C PRO A 337 -19.03 4.70 1.62
N LEU A 338 -19.04 3.66 2.47
CA LEU A 338 -19.85 3.64 3.69
C LEU A 338 -19.44 4.77 4.65
N ILE A 339 -18.15 4.94 4.92
CA ILE A 339 -17.62 5.96 5.84
C ILE A 339 -17.97 7.36 5.34
N ILE A 340 -17.72 7.64 4.05
CA ILE A 340 -18.03 8.94 3.45
C ILE A 340 -19.53 9.24 3.54
N GLY A 341 -20.37 8.28 3.17
CA GLY A 341 -21.81 8.44 3.21
C GLY A 341 -22.36 8.59 4.65
N LYS A 342 -21.80 7.87 5.63
CA LYS A 342 -22.13 8.06 7.06
C LYS A 342 -21.81 9.48 7.52
N GLY A 343 -20.64 10.00 7.15
CA GLY A 343 -20.24 11.37 7.45
C GLY A 343 -21.19 12.40 6.83
N LEU A 344 -21.58 12.20 5.56
CA LEU A 344 -22.56 13.04 4.88
C LEU A 344 -23.92 13.02 5.59
N THR A 345 -24.42 11.82 5.95
CA THR A 345 -25.67 11.67 6.71
C THR A 345 -25.59 12.38 8.05
N ALA A 346 -24.49 12.24 8.79
CA ALA A 346 -24.30 12.93 10.07
C ALA A 346 -24.35 14.46 9.91
N LYS A 347 -23.63 15.01 8.93
CA LYS A 347 -23.62 16.45 8.62
C LYS A 347 -25.01 16.98 8.21
N ALA A 348 -25.73 16.21 7.40
CA ALA A 348 -27.11 16.55 6.99
C ALA A 348 -28.07 16.58 8.18
N ARG A 349 -27.96 15.61 9.10
CA ARG A 349 -28.79 15.56 10.31
C ARG A 349 -28.50 16.71 11.27
N GLU A 350 -27.23 17.04 11.46
CA GLU A 350 -26.84 18.23 12.23
C GLU A 350 -27.45 19.50 11.63
N ALA A 351 -27.37 19.68 10.31
CA ALA A 351 -27.96 20.83 9.61
C ALA A 351 -29.49 20.94 9.79
N LEU A 352 -30.18 19.81 9.95
CA LEU A 352 -31.63 19.76 10.22
C LEU A 352 -31.99 19.77 11.71
N GLY A 353 -31.00 19.83 12.62
CA GLY A 353 -31.23 19.74 14.07
C GLY A 353 -31.77 18.38 14.53
N LEU A 354 -31.50 17.32 13.78
CA LEU A 354 -31.89 15.95 14.10
C LEU A 354 -30.85 15.28 15.01
N GLY A 355 -31.31 14.38 15.88
CA GLY A 355 -30.42 13.58 16.73
C GLY A 355 -29.64 12.51 15.95
N ALA A 356 -28.84 11.70 16.67
CA ALA A 356 -28.08 10.59 16.10
C ALA A 356 -28.95 9.64 15.25
N PHE A 357 -28.32 8.98 14.28
CA PHE A 357 -28.95 8.03 13.37
C PHE A 357 -28.47 6.62 13.68
N ASP A 358 -29.41 5.69 13.87
CA ASP A 358 -29.15 4.33 14.36
C ASP A 358 -29.41 3.24 13.31
N MET A 359 -29.62 3.63 12.03
CA MET A 359 -29.85 2.66 10.95
C MET A 359 -28.60 1.86 10.57
N PHE A 360 -27.42 2.47 10.67
CA PHE A 360 -26.18 1.79 10.35
C PHE A 360 -25.75 0.87 11.49
N LEU A 361 -25.21 -0.29 11.14
CA LEU A 361 -24.54 -1.14 12.11
C LEU A 361 -23.37 -0.37 12.73
N ALA A 362 -23.39 -0.30 14.05
CA ALA A 362 -22.26 0.18 14.83
C ALA A 362 -21.22 -0.94 14.95
N PRO A 363 -19.92 -0.65 14.78
CA PRO A 363 -18.86 -1.61 15.05
C PRO A 363 -18.97 -2.15 16.48
N GLU A 364 -18.87 -3.47 16.65
CA GLU A 364 -18.78 -4.10 17.96
C GLU A 364 -17.62 -3.48 18.75
N GLN A 365 -17.91 -2.99 19.96
CA GLN A 365 -16.89 -2.44 20.84
C GLN A 365 -16.41 -3.53 21.81
N PRO A 366 -15.09 -3.72 21.97
CA PRO A 366 -14.57 -4.67 22.94
C PRO A 366 -14.95 -4.22 24.36
N LYS A 367 -15.09 -5.19 25.28
CA LYS A 367 -15.31 -4.88 26.69
C LYS A 367 -14.04 -4.28 27.28
N ASP A 368 -14.20 -3.25 28.10
CA ASP A 368 -13.10 -2.75 28.93
C ASP A 368 -12.75 -3.79 30.00
N ASN A 369 -11.49 -4.21 30.02
CA ASN A 369 -10.93 -5.13 31.00
C ASN A 369 -10.28 -4.39 32.20
N GLY A 370 -10.30 -3.06 32.20
CA GLY A 370 -9.76 -2.20 33.26
C GLY A 370 -8.23 -2.12 33.30
N LYS A 371 -7.54 -2.65 32.29
CA LYS A 371 -6.07 -2.65 32.19
C LYS A 371 -5.57 -1.38 31.52
N GLY A 372 -4.29 -1.05 31.74
CA GLY A 372 -3.61 0.01 30.99
C GLY A 372 -3.45 -0.27 29.49
N PHE A 373 -2.81 0.65 28.78
CA PHE A 373 -2.60 0.62 27.34
C PHE A 373 -1.15 0.34 26.97
N THR A 374 -0.94 -0.41 25.90
CA THR A 374 0.38 -0.54 25.29
C THR A 374 0.80 0.78 24.61
N GLN A 375 2.05 0.88 24.16
CA GLN A 375 2.53 2.11 23.52
C GLN A 375 1.77 2.37 22.21
N ALA A 376 1.58 1.31 21.41
CA ALA A 376 0.81 1.37 20.17
C ALA A 376 -0.64 1.82 20.42
N GLN A 377 -1.29 1.29 21.46
CA GLN A 377 -2.66 1.66 21.83
C GLN A 377 -2.77 3.14 22.23
N LYS A 378 -1.76 3.69 22.90
CA LYS A 378 -1.70 5.12 23.22
C LYS A 378 -1.44 6.01 22.00
N MET A 379 -0.57 5.57 21.07
CA MET A 379 -0.33 6.31 19.83
C MET A 379 -1.61 6.44 19.00
N VAL A 380 -2.36 5.35 18.84
CA VAL A 380 -3.67 5.37 18.15
C VAL A 380 -4.68 6.19 18.94
N GLY A 381 -4.72 6.05 20.26
CA GLY A 381 -5.58 6.85 21.14
C GLY A 381 -5.38 8.35 20.94
N ARG A 382 -4.11 8.81 20.99
CA ARG A 382 -3.72 10.20 20.74
C ARG A 382 -4.20 10.67 19.37
N ALA A 383 -4.05 9.85 18.32
CA ALA A 383 -4.52 10.17 16.98
C ALA A 383 -6.05 10.24 16.85
N CYS A 384 -6.80 9.71 17.82
CA CYS A 384 -8.26 9.78 17.93
C CYS A 384 -8.76 10.77 19.00
N GLY A 385 -7.85 11.46 19.72
CA GLY A 385 -8.22 12.37 20.81
C GLY A 385 -8.69 11.71 22.10
N ILE A 386 -8.33 10.43 22.33
CA ILE A 386 -8.62 9.68 23.56
C ILE A 386 -7.34 9.10 24.17
N GLU A 387 -7.40 8.55 25.39
CA GLU A 387 -6.19 8.07 26.11
C GLU A 387 -5.53 6.86 25.45
N GLY A 388 -6.34 5.93 24.93
CA GLY A 388 -5.87 4.71 24.28
C GLY A 388 -7.01 3.94 23.61
N VAL A 389 -6.65 3.04 22.70
CA VAL A 389 -7.61 2.21 21.94
C VAL A 389 -7.39 0.74 22.29
N LYS A 390 -8.44 0.02 22.70
CA LYS A 390 -8.35 -1.41 23.03
C LYS A 390 -8.40 -2.30 21.78
N PRO A 391 -7.74 -3.48 21.79
CA PRO A 391 -7.84 -4.42 20.67
C PRO A 391 -9.30 -4.77 20.33
N GLY A 392 -9.62 -4.82 19.04
CA GLY A 392 -10.97 -5.02 18.50
C GLY A 392 -11.80 -3.74 18.39
N MET A 393 -11.36 -2.61 18.97
CA MET A 393 -12.08 -1.35 18.88
C MET A 393 -11.90 -0.72 17.48
N TYR A 394 -13.00 -0.39 16.81
CA TYR A 394 -12.98 0.42 15.60
C TYR A 394 -12.76 1.89 15.94
N VAL A 395 -11.81 2.52 15.24
CA VAL A 395 -11.46 3.93 15.34
C VAL A 395 -11.06 4.49 13.98
N GLU A 396 -11.01 5.82 13.89
CA GLU A 396 -10.60 6.56 12.69
C GLU A 396 -9.42 7.51 13.04
N PRO A 397 -8.20 6.99 13.30
CA PRO A 397 -7.07 7.82 13.67
C PRO A 397 -6.65 8.78 12.56
N ILE A 398 -6.17 9.96 12.97
CA ILE A 398 -5.52 10.92 12.07
C ILE A 398 -4.28 10.26 11.43
N ALA A 399 -4.23 10.26 10.10
CA ALA A 399 -3.12 9.81 9.29
C ALA A 399 -2.16 10.98 9.01
N THR A 400 -1.20 11.21 9.92
CA THR A 400 -0.31 12.38 9.90
C THR A 400 0.71 12.36 8.75
N THR A 401 1.15 11.15 8.37
CA THR A 401 2.11 10.95 7.28
C THR A 401 1.63 9.82 6.37
N VAL A 402 1.57 10.08 5.07
CA VAL A 402 1.11 9.15 4.03
C VAL A 402 2.19 8.96 2.97
N GLY A 403 2.67 7.73 2.79
CA GLY A 403 3.67 7.38 1.77
C GLY A 403 3.08 6.81 0.48
N SER A 404 3.65 7.18 -0.67
CA SER A 404 3.33 6.61 -1.98
C SER A 404 4.61 6.38 -2.81
N GLN A 405 4.63 5.28 -3.58
CA GLN A 405 5.76 4.89 -4.45
C GLN A 405 5.28 4.65 -5.88
N ASP A 406 6.19 4.52 -6.83
CA ASP A 406 5.93 4.60 -8.28
C ASP A 406 5.32 3.35 -8.94
N THR A 407 5.18 2.24 -8.21
CA THR A 407 4.48 1.03 -8.70
C THR A 407 3.08 0.85 -8.14
N THR A 408 2.75 1.54 -7.05
CA THR A 408 1.39 1.65 -6.49
C THR A 408 0.77 3.03 -6.72
N GLY A 409 1.59 4.06 -6.88
CA GLY A 409 1.24 5.46 -7.14
C GLY A 409 0.30 5.68 -8.33
N PRO A 410 0.46 4.99 -9.49
CA PRO A 410 -0.53 5.08 -10.56
C PRO A 410 -1.94 4.63 -10.11
N MET A 411 -2.03 3.54 -9.36
CA MET A 411 -3.31 3.07 -8.82
C MET A 411 -3.82 4.03 -7.76
N THR A 412 -2.97 4.52 -6.85
CA THR A 412 -3.35 5.50 -5.84
C THR A 412 -3.89 6.79 -6.47
N ARG A 413 -3.26 7.28 -7.54
CA ARG A 413 -3.77 8.39 -8.36
C ARG A 413 -5.18 8.10 -8.88
N ASP A 414 -5.38 6.91 -9.45
CA ASP A 414 -6.67 6.54 -10.04
C ASP A 414 -7.77 6.41 -8.97
N GLU A 415 -7.44 5.88 -7.79
CA GLU A 415 -8.35 5.88 -6.63
C GLU A 415 -8.64 7.30 -6.11
N ILE A 416 -7.65 8.21 -6.06
CA ILE A 416 -7.86 9.64 -5.70
C ILE A 416 -8.80 10.31 -6.70
N LYS A 417 -8.65 10.01 -8.01
CA LYS A 417 -9.54 10.53 -9.05
C LYS A 417 -10.99 10.11 -8.79
N GLU A 418 -11.22 8.85 -8.48
CA GLU A 418 -12.55 8.31 -8.19
C GLU A 418 -13.13 8.83 -6.86
N LEU A 419 -12.27 9.05 -5.85
CA LEU A 419 -12.65 9.76 -4.62
C LEU A 419 -12.93 11.24 -4.86
N ALA A 420 -12.78 11.74 -6.09
CA ALA A 420 -13.14 13.10 -6.48
C ALA A 420 -12.43 14.21 -5.69
N ALA A 421 -11.20 13.95 -5.23
CA ALA A 421 -10.49 14.86 -4.36
C ALA A 421 -9.58 15.83 -5.11
N LEU A 422 -9.74 17.12 -4.80
CA LEU A 422 -8.95 18.22 -5.35
C LEU A 422 -7.82 18.69 -4.42
N SER A 423 -7.74 18.17 -3.20
CA SER A 423 -6.67 18.44 -2.24
C SER A 423 -6.47 17.24 -1.30
N PHE A 424 -5.32 17.18 -0.63
CA PHE A 424 -5.06 16.23 0.44
C PHE A 424 -5.43 16.82 1.81
N GLY A 425 -6.12 16.03 2.62
CA GLY A 425 -6.41 16.32 4.02
C GLY A 425 -5.33 15.81 4.98
N ALA A 426 -4.50 14.85 4.57
CA ALA A 426 -3.35 14.41 5.35
C ALA A 426 -2.30 15.52 5.48
N ASP A 427 -1.66 15.62 6.65
CA ASP A 427 -0.69 16.70 6.91
C ASP A 427 0.59 16.58 6.07
N MET A 428 0.97 15.36 5.69
CA MET A 428 2.08 15.09 4.76
C MET A 428 1.71 13.90 3.89
N LEU A 429 1.70 14.09 2.58
CA LEU A 429 1.70 13.02 1.59
C LEU A 429 2.96 13.11 0.75
N MET A 430 3.74 12.03 0.67
CA MET A 430 4.98 11.99 -0.11
C MET A 430 4.92 10.92 -1.20
N GLN A 431 5.27 11.28 -2.43
CA GLN A 431 5.43 10.37 -3.57
C GLN A 431 6.91 10.19 -3.92
N SER A 432 7.35 8.95 -4.13
CA SER A 432 8.72 8.62 -4.58
C SER A 432 8.78 7.97 -5.96
N PHE A 433 9.97 7.91 -6.56
CA PHE A 433 10.24 7.20 -7.82
C PHE A 433 11.44 6.26 -7.67
N CYS A 434 11.25 5.18 -6.92
CA CYS A 434 12.35 4.31 -6.47
C CYS A 434 12.35 2.90 -7.07
N HIS A 435 11.18 2.40 -7.50
CA HIS A 435 11.03 1.04 -8.02
C HIS A 435 11.19 0.97 -9.52
N THR A 436 11.00 2.08 -10.23
CA THR A 436 11.05 2.13 -11.69
C THR A 436 12.22 2.96 -12.20
N ALA A 437 13.00 3.60 -11.31
CA ALA A 437 14.05 4.57 -11.65
C ALA A 437 15.11 4.05 -12.63
N ALA A 438 15.63 2.84 -12.38
CA ALA A 438 16.85 2.33 -12.99
C ALA A 438 16.72 1.97 -14.47
N TYR A 439 15.65 1.26 -14.84
CA TYR A 439 15.44 0.76 -16.21
C TYR A 439 14.03 1.05 -16.71
N PRO A 440 13.63 2.33 -16.87
CA PRO A 440 12.26 2.69 -17.17
C PRO A 440 11.78 2.11 -18.50
N LYS A 441 10.59 1.53 -18.48
CA LYS A 441 9.79 1.27 -19.69
C LYS A 441 9.11 2.57 -20.16
N PRO A 442 8.63 2.66 -21.41
CA PRO A 442 7.92 3.86 -21.89
C PRO A 442 6.74 4.29 -20.99
N ALA A 443 6.01 3.32 -20.41
CA ALA A 443 4.94 3.59 -19.44
C ALA A 443 5.47 4.25 -18.16
N ASP A 444 6.62 3.82 -17.65
CA ASP A 444 7.26 4.40 -16.47
C ASP A 444 7.72 5.84 -16.74
N ILE A 445 8.24 6.12 -17.95
CA ILE A 445 8.63 7.48 -18.37
C ILE A 445 7.39 8.40 -18.38
N LYS A 446 6.29 7.95 -18.99
CA LYS A 446 5.02 8.70 -19.00
C LYS A 446 4.51 8.97 -17.58
N LEU A 447 4.61 7.99 -16.69
CA LEU A 447 4.23 8.14 -15.30
C LEU A 447 5.05 9.22 -14.59
N ARG A 448 6.38 9.21 -14.76
CA ARG A 448 7.28 10.21 -14.15
C ARG A 448 6.98 11.64 -14.58
N HIS A 449 6.41 11.84 -15.77
CA HIS A 449 6.02 13.16 -16.26
C HIS A 449 4.61 13.60 -15.86
N THR A 450 3.76 12.69 -15.35
CA THR A 450 2.35 12.99 -15.09
C THR A 450 1.96 12.86 -13.62
N LEU A 451 2.60 11.95 -12.88
CA LEU A 451 2.30 11.72 -11.46
C LEU A 451 2.75 12.88 -10.56
N PRO A 452 3.91 13.55 -10.77
CA PRO A 452 4.30 14.67 -9.91
C PRO A 452 3.27 15.79 -9.89
N ASP A 453 2.88 16.30 -11.06
CA ASP A 453 1.89 17.37 -11.18
C ASP A 453 0.55 17.01 -10.52
N PHE A 454 0.12 15.75 -10.65
CA PHE A 454 -1.10 15.27 -10.01
C PHE A 454 -1.03 15.33 -8.48
N ILE A 455 0.11 14.94 -7.89
CA ILE A 455 0.32 14.94 -6.44
C ILE A 455 0.52 16.38 -5.93
N ASN A 456 1.35 17.16 -6.60
CA ASN A 456 1.71 18.52 -6.19
C ASN A 456 0.52 19.49 -6.28
N SER A 457 -0.32 19.37 -7.32
CA SER A 457 -1.56 20.16 -7.45
C SER A 457 -2.56 19.95 -6.31
N ARG A 458 -2.35 18.93 -5.46
CA ARG A 458 -3.17 18.60 -4.29
C ARG A 458 -2.46 18.85 -2.95
N GLY A 459 -1.27 19.43 -2.98
CA GLY A 459 -0.47 19.73 -1.78
C GLY A 459 0.43 18.59 -1.29
N GLY A 460 0.65 17.56 -2.11
CA GLY A 460 1.61 16.50 -1.80
C GLY A 460 3.03 16.88 -2.21
N VAL A 461 4.02 16.20 -1.63
CA VAL A 461 5.45 16.36 -1.94
C VAL A 461 5.90 15.24 -2.85
N THR A 462 6.60 15.55 -3.95
CA THR A 462 7.15 14.54 -4.86
C THR A 462 8.66 14.55 -4.87
N LEU A 463 9.27 13.38 -4.68
CA LEU A 463 10.69 13.15 -4.96
C LEU A 463 10.92 12.99 -6.47
N ARG A 464 12.19 12.94 -6.86
CA ARG A 464 12.64 12.83 -8.25
C ARG A 464 13.18 11.40 -8.53
N PRO A 465 13.09 10.90 -9.77
CA PRO A 465 13.77 9.67 -10.15
C PRO A 465 15.28 9.78 -9.90
N GLY A 466 15.85 8.85 -9.12
CA GLY A 466 17.24 8.88 -8.70
C GLY A 466 17.47 9.40 -7.28
N ASP A 467 16.47 9.99 -6.62
CA ASP A 467 16.59 10.37 -5.20
C ASP A 467 16.74 9.16 -4.28
N GLY A 468 16.12 8.04 -4.65
CA GLY A 468 16.26 6.75 -3.97
C GLY A 468 15.00 6.26 -3.25
N VAL A 469 15.18 5.25 -2.41
CA VAL A 469 14.14 4.42 -1.76
C VAL A 469 13.17 5.27 -0.93
N ILE A 470 11.87 5.03 -1.11
CA ILE A 470 10.78 5.74 -0.42
C ILE A 470 11.03 5.91 1.08
N HIS A 471 11.34 4.83 1.80
CA HIS A 471 11.34 4.84 3.27
C HIS A 471 12.55 5.59 3.84
N SER A 472 13.68 5.62 3.12
CA SER A 472 14.86 6.41 3.49
C SER A 472 14.59 7.92 3.47
N TRP A 473 13.58 8.36 2.71
CA TRP A 473 13.09 9.73 2.67
C TRP A 473 11.87 9.94 3.58
N LEU A 474 10.87 9.05 3.51
CA LEU A 474 9.62 9.16 4.26
C LEU A 474 9.86 9.16 5.77
N ASN A 475 10.79 8.32 6.25
CA ASN A 475 11.13 8.26 7.67
C ASN A 475 11.69 9.60 8.17
N ARG A 476 12.39 10.34 7.31
CA ARG A 476 12.88 11.70 7.60
C ARG A 476 11.79 12.76 7.63
N LEU A 477 10.55 12.42 7.26
CA LEU A 477 9.36 13.28 7.32
C LEU A 477 8.39 12.85 8.44
N CYS A 478 8.69 11.80 9.19
CA CYS A 478 7.85 11.30 10.28
C CYS A 478 7.96 12.19 11.53
N LEU A 479 6.88 12.22 12.33
CA LEU A 479 6.83 12.88 13.63
C LEU A 479 6.70 11.81 14.73
N PRO A 480 7.42 11.92 15.86
CA PRO A 480 7.32 10.95 16.95
C PRO A 480 5.88 10.78 17.47
N ASP A 481 5.52 9.56 17.88
CA ASP A 481 4.21 9.19 18.44
C ASP A 481 2.98 9.48 17.55
N THR A 482 3.18 9.79 16.27
CA THR A 482 2.07 9.98 15.32
C THR A 482 1.76 8.70 14.54
N VAL A 483 0.54 8.64 14.01
CA VAL A 483 0.05 7.52 13.18
C VAL A 483 0.09 7.91 11.70
N GLY A 484 0.39 6.96 10.83
CA GLY A 484 0.29 7.14 9.38
C GLY A 484 0.14 5.84 8.58
N THR A 485 0.23 5.94 7.26
CA THR A 485 0.05 4.81 6.35
C THR A 485 0.90 5.00 5.09
N GLY A 486 0.91 4.01 4.20
CA GLY A 486 1.50 4.16 2.89
C GLY A 486 1.14 3.03 1.94
N GLY A 487 1.20 3.34 0.64
CA GLY A 487 0.98 2.41 -0.47
C GLY A 487 2.12 1.43 -0.69
N ASP A 488 2.76 1.00 0.40
CA ASP A 488 3.88 0.07 0.41
C ASP A 488 3.90 -0.70 1.73
N SER A 489 4.03 -2.03 1.67
CA SER A 489 3.99 -2.91 2.84
C SER A 489 5.13 -2.69 3.84
N HIS A 490 6.20 -2.02 3.42
CA HIS A 490 7.35 -1.67 4.26
C HIS A 490 7.27 -0.24 4.81
N THR A 491 6.11 0.41 4.67
CA THR A 491 5.82 1.66 5.39
C THR A 491 5.70 1.36 6.88
N ARG A 492 6.83 1.28 7.58
CA ARG A 492 6.96 0.85 8.98
C ARG A 492 7.74 1.90 9.76
N PHE A 493 7.04 2.95 10.21
CA PHE A 493 7.71 4.11 10.79
C PHE A 493 8.60 3.72 11.99
N PRO A 494 9.87 4.17 12.01
CA PRO A 494 10.77 3.93 13.14
C PRO A 494 10.49 4.86 14.33
N ILE A 495 9.79 5.97 14.10
CA ILE A 495 9.30 6.92 15.11
C ILE A 495 7.80 7.18 14.88
N GLY A 496 6.97 6.84 15.86
CA GLY A 496 5.53 6.73 15.67
C GLY A 496 5.13 5.32 15.20
N MET A 497 4.01 5.22 14.48
CA MET A 497 3.51 3.93 13.99
C MET A 497 2.78 4.08 12.66
N SER A 498 2.87 3.08 11.79
CA SER A 498 2.15 3.06 10.53
C SER A 498 1.47 1.73 10.22
N PHE A 499 0.30 1.83 9.58
CA PHE A 499 -0.48 0.70 9.09
C PHE A 499 -0.48 0.73 7.56
N PRO A 500 0.40 -0.02 6.87
CA PRO A 500 0.40 -0.10 5.41
C PRO A 500 -0.93 -0.57 4.85
N ALA A 501 -1.27 -0.06 3.67
CA ALA A 501 -2.53 -0.38 3.04
C ALA A 501 -2.44 -0.42 1.52
N GLY A 502 -3.50 -0.95 0.89
CA GLY A 502 -3.68 -0.86 -0.55
C GLY A 502 -4.03 0.55 -1.01
N SER A 503 -3.86 0.82 -2.32
CA SER A 503 -4.03 2.14 -2.93
C SER A 503 -5.36 2.83 -2.62
N GLY A 504 -6.45 2.10 -2.41
CA GLY A 504 -7.77 2.68 -2.08
C GLY A 504 -7.78 3.34 -0.71
N LEU A 505 -7.36 2.63 0.34
CA LEU A 505 -7.26 3.18 1.69
C LEU A 505 -6.18 4.26 1.80
N VAL A 506 -5.08 4.13 1.05
CA VAL A 506 -4.03 5.16 0.99
C VAL A 506 -4.55 6.44 0.33
N ALA A 507 -5.34 6.32 -0.74
CA ALA A 507 -6.03 7.45 -1.35
C ALA A 507 -7.01 8.07 -0.35
N PHE A 508 -7.82 7.27 0.33
CA PHE A 508 -8.75 7.75 1.37
C PHE A 508 -8.01 8.50 2.50
N ALA A 509 -6.91 7.94 3.01
CA ALA A 509 -6.11 8.56 4.06
C ALA A 509 -5.45 9.86 3.61
N GLY A 510 -4.90 9.89 2.39
CA GLY A 510 -4.37 11.10 1.79
C GLY A 510 -5.43 12.20 1.64
N VAL A 511 -6.62 11.83 1.15
CA VAL A 511 -7.72 12.77 0.87
C VAL A 511 -8.39 13.29 2.15
N THR A 512 -8.69 12.41 3.10
CA THR A 512 -9.48 12.76 4.29
C THR A 512 -8.61 13.12 5.50
N GLY A 513 -7.34 12.72 5.51
CA GLY A 513 -6.45 12.89 6.66
C GLY A 513 -6.69 11.89 7.80
N MET A 514 -7.52 10.87 7.60
CA MET A 514 -7.83 9.83 8.58
C MET A 514 -7.87 8.44 7.93
N MET A 515 -7.80 7.36 8.72
CA MET A 515 -7.97 6.01 8.19
C MET A 515 -8.89 5.16 9.08
N PRO A 516 -9.81 4.35 8.54
CA PRO A 516 -10.47 3.32 9.31
C PRO A 516 -9.47 2.30 9.85
N LEU A 517 -9.60 1.96 11.13
CA LEU A 517 -8.77 0.96 11.79
C LEU A 517 -9.58 0.21 12.85
N THR A 518 -9.66 -1.11 12.71
CA THR A 518 -9.98 -1.98 13.84
C THR A 518 -8.68 -2.31 14.55
N MET A 519 -8.54 -1.85 15.80
CA MET A 519 -7.29 -1.92 16.53
C MET A 519 -6.83 -3.37 16.70
N PRO A 520 -5.65 -3.76 16.21
CA PRO A 520 -5.15 -5.10 16.41
C PRO A 520 -4.65 -5.35 17.85
N GLU A 521 -4.53 -6.62 18.21
CA GLU A 521 -3.77 -7.03 19.40
C GLU A 521 -2.27 -6.76 19.20
N SER A 522 -1.51 -6.71 20.31
CA SER A 522 -0.06 -6.51 20.29
C SER A 522 0.72 -7.74 20.74
N VAL A 523 1.91 -7.95 20.17
CA VAL A 523 2.93 -8.91 20.63
C VAL A 523 4.14 -8.11 21.10
N LEU A 524 4.57 -8.32 22.34
CA LEU A 524 5.77 -7.68 22.88
C LEU A 524 7.00 -8.52 22.53
N VAL A 525 7.99 -7.92 21.89
CA VAL A 525 9.32 -8.50 21.70
C VAL A 525 10.31 -7.69 22.53
N LYS A 526 10.96 -8.35 23.49
CA LYS A 526 11.84 -7.69 24.44
C LYS A 526 13.25 -8.26 24.38
N PHE A 527 14.21 -7.42 23.98
CA PHE A 527 15.63 -7.75 24.02
C PHE A 527 16.21 -7.47 25.41
N LYS A 528 17.16 -8.32 25.84
CA LYS A 528 17.94 -8.14 27.07
C LYS A 528 19.36 -8.66 26.88
N GLY A 529 20.29 -8.24 27.73
CA GLY A 529 21.70 -8.64 27.65
C GLY A 529 22.53 -7.72 26.75
N GLU A 530 23.69 -8.19 26.29
CA GLU A 530 24.60 -7.42 25.45
C GLU A 530 24.81 -8.10 24.09
N MET A 531 24.91 -7.29 23.03
CA MET A 531 25.17 -7.79 21.69
C MET A 531 26.57 -8.42 21.62
N GLN A 532 26.65 -9.67 21.18
CA GLN A 532 27.91 -10.41 21.13
C GLN A 532 28.82 -9.91 19.98
N PRO A 533 30.16 -10.08 20.08
CA PRO A 533 31.08 -9.68 19.04
C PRO A 533 30.74 -10.28 17.67
N GLY A 534 30.71 -9.44 16.65
CA GLY A 534 30.37 -9.83 15.28
C GLY A 534 28.87 -9.92 15.00
N ILE A 535 28.00 -9.87 16.00
CA ILE A 535 26.55 -9.82 15.77
C ILE A 535 26.14 -8.42 15.32
N THR A 536 25.18 -8.37 14.41
CA THR A 536 24.66 -7.15 13.79
C THR A 536 23.18 -6.97 14.10
N LEU A 537 22.63 -5.79 13.83
CA LEU A 537 21.21 -5.55 14.02
C LEU A 537 20.33 -6.43 13.12
N ARG A 538 20.82 -6.75 11.92
CA ARG A 538 20.12 -7.66 11.00
C ARG A 538 20.02 -9.10 11.54
N ASP A 539 20.98 -9.52 12.36
CA ASP A 539 20.87 -10.82 13.05
C ASP A 539 19.79 -10.80 14.12
N LEU A 540 19.62 -9.68 14.83
CA LEU A 540 18.55 -9.48 15.81
C LEU A 540 17.17 -9.47 15.15
N VAL A 541 17.06 -8.89 13.95
CA VAL A 541 15.85 -8.98 13.13
C VAL A 541 15.47 -10.45 12.87
N ASN A 542 16.44 -11.27 12.44
CA ASN A 542 16.22 -12.69 12.18
C ASN A 542 16.09 -13.53 13.47
N ALA A 543 16.57 -13.03 14.61
CA ALA A 543 16.40 -13.67 15.90
C ALA A 543 14.94 -13.62 16.41
N ILE A 544 14.14 -12.64 15.97
CA ILE A 544 12.71 -12.55 16.31
C ILE A 544 11.94 -13.81 15.87
N PRO A 545 11.94 -14.19 14.58
CA PRO A 545 11.30 -15.42 14.17
C PRO A 545 12.02 -16.67 14.65
N TYR A 546 13.34 -16.63 14.83
CA TYR A 546 14.09 -17.77 15.37
C TYR A 546 13.59 -18.13 16.78
N GLN A 547 13.51 -17.14 17.67
CA GLN A 547 12.97 -17.34 19.02
C GLN A 547 11.48 -17.71 19.00
N ALA A 548 10.68 -17.13 18.10
CA ALA A 548 9.27 -17.49 17.98
C ALA A 548 9.05 -18.95 17.53
N ILE A 549 9.94 -19.49 16.70
CA ILE A 549 9.93 -20.91 16.30
C ILE A 549 10.31 -21.79 17.49
N GLU A 550 11.36 -21.44 18.22
CA GLU A 550 11.78 -22.15 19.44
C GLU A 550 10.67 -22.18 20.50
N ASP A 551 9.92 -21.07 20.64
CA ASP A 551 8.78 -20.96 21.56
C ASP A 551 7.51 -21.67 21.04
N GLY A 552 7.52 -22.20 19.81
CA GLY A 552 6.37 -22.86 19.18
C GLY A 552 5.24 -21.91 18.75
N LEU A 553 5.53 -20.60 18.68
CA LEU A 553 4.61 -19.52 18.31
C LEU A 553 4.61 -19.19 16.81
N LEU A 554 5.61 -19.69 16.09
CA LEU A 554 5.76 -19.57 14.64
C LEU A 554 6.14 -20.93 14.04
N THR A 555 5.59 -21.27 12.87
CA THR A 555 5.98 -22.47 12.10
C THR A 555 6.30 -22.12 10.66
N VAL A 556 7.26 -22.83 10.07
CA VAL A 556 7.63 -22.68 8.66
C VAL A 556 6.62 -23.38 7.72
N GLU A 557 6.06 -24.52 8.14
CA GLU A 557 5.10 -25.27 7.32
C GLU A 557 3.87 -24.41 6.98
N LYS A 558 3.52 -24.37 5.68
CA LYS A 558 2.41 -23.54 5.18
C LYS A 558 1.04 -24.09 5.56
N LYS A 559 0.88 -25.42 5.54
CA LYS A 559 -0.37 -26.07 5.92
C LYS A 559 -0.54 -25.99 7.44
N GLY A 560 -1.63 -25.37 7.89
CA GLY A 560 -1.87 -25.18 9.33
C GLY A 560 -0.87 -24.25 10.01
N LYS A 561 -0.28 -23.31 9.26
CA LYS A 561 0.77 -22.39 9.74
C LYS A 561 0.34 -21.67 11.02
N LYS A 562 1.19 -21.74 12.05
CA LYS A 562 1.09 -20.86 13.23
C LYS A 562 1.96 -19.64 12.99
N ASN A 563 1.40 -18.47 13.26
CA ASN A 563 2.15 -17.22 13.26
C ASN A 563 1.52 -16.26 14.28
N ILE A 564 2.15 -16.13 15.45
CA ILE A 564 1.66 -15.24 16.52
C ILE A 564 1.56 -13.78 16.08
N PHE A 565 2.40 -13.35 15.15
CA PHE A 565 2.50 -11.96 14.68
C PHE A 565 1.45 -11.61 13.63
N ALA A 566 0.88 -12.60 12.94
CA ALA A 566 -0.07 -12.37 11.85
C ALA A 566 -1.25 -11.51 12.33
N GLY A 567 -1.44 -10.36 11.66
CA GLY A 567 -2.50 -9.41 11.96
C GLY A 567 -2.34 -8.63 13.26
N LYS A 568 -1.23 -8.79 14.00
CA LYS A 568 -0.98 -8.08 15.26
C LYS A 568 0.01 -6.94 15.07
N ILE A 569 0.13 -6.09 16.09
CA ILE A 569 1.19 -5.08 16.18
C ILE A 569 2.40 -5.71 16.87
N ILE A 570 3.59 -5.55 16.32
CA ILE A 570 4.84 -5.93 17.01
C ILE A 570 5.34 -4.69 17.78
N GLU A 571 5.49 -4.80 19.10
CA GLU A 571 6.06 -3.73 19.93
C GLU A 571 7.44 -4.16 20.42
N ILE A 572 8.47 -3.40 20.06
CA ILE A 572 9.87 -3.72 20.36
C ILE A 572 10.35 -2.93 21.58
N GLN A 573 11.00 -3.61 22.52
CA GLN A 573 11.64 -3.02 23.70
C GLN A 573 13.04 -3.58 23.95
N GLY A 574 13.84 -2.84 24.73
CA GLY A 574 15.16 -3.30 25.21
C GLY A 574 16.36 -2.79 24.42
N LEU A 575 16.14 -1.99 23.37
CA LEU A 575 17.19 -1.38 22.54
C LEU A 575 16.98 0.15 22.38
N PRO A 576 16.82 0.92 23.47
CA PRO A 576 16.32 2.30 23.37
C PRO A 576 17.33 3.30 22.77
N GLN A 577 18.60 2.92 22.68
CA GLN A 577 19.71 3.75 22.20
C GLN A 577 20.04 3.54 20.71
N LEU A 578 19.24 2.75 19.98
CA LEU A 578 19.40 2.63 18.53
C LEU A 578 19.20 3.99 17.86
N LYS A 579 19.98 4.26 16.82
CA LYS A 579 19.67 5.36 15.89
C LYS A 579 18.35 5.07 15.17
N VAL A 580 17.67 6.12 14.68
CA VAL A 580 16.35 5.96 14.07
C VAL A 580 16.41 5.11 12.80
N GLU A 581 17.48 5.21 12.01
CA GLU A 581 17.72 4.35 10.85
C GLU A 581 17.96 2.89 11.23
N GLN A 582 18.54 2.64 12.41
CA GLN A 582 18.71 1.28 12.94
C GLN A 582 17.38 0.71 13.41
N ALA A 583 16.58 1.50 14.15
CA ALA A 583 15.23 1.09 14.55
C ALA A 583 14.37 0.70 13.33
N PHE A 584 14.60 1.37 12.18
CA PHE A 584 13.94 1.02 10.94
C PHE A 584 14.26 -0.40 10.45
N GLU A 585 15.48 -0.93 10.64
CA GLU A 585 15.79 -2.32 10.26
C GLU A 585 14.87 -3.33 10.98
N ILE A 586 14.48 -3.04 12.23
CA ILE A 586 13.55 -3.88 12.99
C ILE A 586 12.10 -3.63 12.56
N SER A 587 11.69 -2.36 12.47
CA SER A 587 10.29 -2.05 12.13
C SER A 587 9.97 -2.48 10.69
N ASP A 588 10.89 -2.32 9.74
CA ASP A 588 10.76 -2.70 8.33
C ASP A 588 10.41 -4.19 8.18
N ALA A 589 11.21 -5.04 8.82
CA ALA A 589 11.05 -6.50 8.78
C ALA A 589 9.78 -7.04 9.46
N SER A 590 9.04 -6.21 10.21
CA SER A 590 7.72 -6.59 10.73
C SER A 590 6.72 -6.95 9.61
N ALA A 591 6.93 -6.40 8.41
CA ALA A 591 6.13 -6.74 7.23
C ALA A 591 6.19 -8.23 6.92
N GLU A 592 7.38 -8.84 7.00
CA GLU A 592 7.60 -10.26 6.73
C GLU A 592 6.99 -11.14 7.82
N ARG A 593 6.67 -10.61 9.01
CA ARG A 593 5.93 -11.34 10.06
C ARG A 593 4.42 -11.28 9.86
N SER A 594 3.96 -10.68 8.77
CA SER A 594 2.54 -10.41 8.52
C SER A 594 1.91 -9.54 9.61
N ALA A 595 2.72 -8.73 10.29
CA ALA A 595 2.26 -7.78 11.29
C ALA A 595 1.48 -6.65 10.63
N ALA A 596 0.43 -6.19 11.31
CA ALA A 596 -0.37 -5.04 10.88
C ALA A 596 0.45 -3.74 10.98
N ALA A 597 1.22 -3.60 12.06
CA ALA A 597 2.11 -2.47 12.31
C ALA A 597 3.28 -2.88 13.23
N CYS A 598 4.21 -1.96 13.44
CA CYS A 598 5.30 -2.10 14.40
C CYS A 598 5.51 -0.78 15.13
N SER A 599 5.88 -0.86 16.41
CA SER A 599 6.46 0.26 17.17
C SER A 599 7.81 -0.16 17.76
N VAL A 600 8.74 0.80 17.85
CA VAL A 600 10.05 0.61 18.47
C VAL A 600 10.22 1.64 19.58
N GLN A 601 10.42 1.16 20.81
CA GLN A 601 10.64 2.05 21.95
C GLN A 601 12.08 2.57 21.94
N LEU A 602 12.23 3.87 21.69
CA LEU A 602 13.51 4.59 21.70
C LEU A 602 13.54 5.66 22.80
N ASP A 603 14.74 6.01 23.22
CA ASP A 603 14.97 7.22 24.02
C ASP A 603 14.89 8.46 23.14
N LYS A 604 14.75 9.63 23.77
CA LYS A 604 14.56 10.91 23.05
C LYS A 604 15.83 11.38 22.34
N GLU A 605 17.02 11.01 22.83
CA GLU A 605 18.30 11.51 22.31
C GLU A 605 18.54 11.11 20.84
N PRO A 606 18.40 9.82 20.43
CA PRO A 606 18.48 9.45 19.02
C PRO A 606 17.44 10.15 18.14
N ILE A 607 16.24 10.41 18.67
CA ILE A 607 15.16 11.06 17.93
C ILE A 607 15.48 12.56 17.71
N ILE A 608 15.99 13.26 18.74
CA ILE A 608 16.40 14.67 18.63
C ILE A 608 17.51 14.84 17.58
N GLU A 609 18.51 13.96 17.60
CA GLU A 609 19.59 13.95 16.59
C GLU A 609 19.02 13.77 15.17
N TYR A 610 18.15 12.78 14.99
CA TYR A 610 17.53 12.49 13.70
C TYR A 610 16.65 13.64 13.20
N LEU A 611 15.79 14.20 14.05
CA LEU A 611 14.93 15.34 13.68
C LEU A 611 15.75 16.60 13.36
N SER A 612 16.85 16.85 14.07
CA SER A 612 17.75 17.97 13.77
C SER A 612 18.37 17.82 12.37
N SER A 613 18.81 16.61 12.03
CA SER A 613 19.27 16.26 10.67
C SER A 613 18.17 16.46 9.62
N ASN A 614 16.95 16.01 9.92
CA ASN A 614 15.82 16.07 9.00
C ASN A 614 15.36 17.50 8.73
N ILE A 615 15.37 18.38 9.73
CA ILE A 615 15.03 19.79 9.55
C ILE A 615 15.98 20.43 8.52
N ALA A 616 17.30 20.21 8.66
CA ALA A 616 18.28 20.73 7.71
C ALA A 616 18.06 20.16 6.30
N LEU A 617 17.75 18.86 6.18
CA LEU A 617 17.40 18.25 4.89
C LEU A 617 16.14 18.87 4.27
N ILE A 618 15.07 19.04 5.04
CA ILE A 618 13.80 19.60 4.57
C ILE A 618 13.99 21.04 4.09
N GLU A 619 14.69 21.87 4.87
CA GLU A 619 15.02 23.23 4.48
C GLU A 619 15.84 23.25 3.18
N LYS A 620 16.79 22.31 3.03
CA LYS A 620 17.54 22.17 1.78
C LYS A 620 16.69 21.68 0.60
N MET A 621 15.75 20.77 0.82
CA MET A 621 14.81 20.34 -0.22
C MET A 621 13.99 21.53 -0.74
N ILE A 622 13.58 22.46 0.14
CA ILE A 622 12.88 23.69 -0.26
C ILE A 622 13.80 24.56 -1.13
N GLU A 623 15.06 24.74 -0.73
CA GLU A 623 16.04 25.51 -1.51
C GLU A 623 16.33 24.90 -2.89
N GLU A 624 16.43 23.57 -2.98
CA GLU A 624 16.67 22.83 -4.22
C GLU A 624 15.40 22.65 -5.09
N GLY A 625 14.29 23.29 -4.71
CA GLY A 625 13.06 23.35 -5.49
C GLY A 625 12.27 22.03 -5.52
N TYR A 626 12.24 21.30 -4.40
CA TYR A 626 11.21 20.27 -4.22
C TYR A 626 9.84 20.94 -4.08
N GLU A 627 8.85 20.36 -4.75
CA GLU A 627 7.52 20.92 -4.86
C GLU A 627 6.74 20.88 -3.54
N ASP A 628 5.80 21.82 -3.39
CA ASP A 628 5.05 22.13 -2.16
C ASP A 628 5.92 22.51 -0.94
N ALA A 629 6.68 23.60 -1.10
CA ALA A 629 7.47 24.19 -0.01
C ALA A 629 6.65 24.52 1.25
N ARG A 630 5.34 24.75 1.12
CA ARG A 630 4.45 25.01 2.27
C ARG A 630 4.30 23.79 3.16
N THR A 631 4.09 22.61 2.58
CA THR A 631 3.97 21.35 3.31
C THR A 631 5.30 20.91 3.91
N LEU A 632 6.40 21.08 3.18
CA LEU A 632 7.75 20.86 3.71
C LEU A 632 8.04 21.78 4.90
N GLN A 633 7.81 23.09 4.78
CA GLN A 633 8.04 24.04 5.87
C GLN A 633 7.18 23.72 7.10
N ARG A 634 5.88 23.45 6.90
CA ARG A 634 4.97 23.04 7.98
C ARG A 634 5.49 21.81 8.73
N ARG A 635 6.10 20.85 8.02
CA ARG A 635 6.70 19.67 8.64
C ARG A 635 7.95 20.00 9.46
N ALA A 636 8.86 20.81 8.92
CA ALA A 636 10.06 21.25 9.63
C ALA A 636 9.69 22.03 10.91
N ASP A 637 8.67 22.89 10.84
CA ASP A 637 8.21 23.67 12.00
C ASP A 637 7.66 22.77 13.12
N LYS A 638 6.88 21.73 12.78
CA LYS A 638 6.41 20.73 13.75
C LYS A 638 7.55 19.92 14.37
N MET A 639 8.60 19.62 13.61
CA MET A 639 9.80 18.97 14.17
C MET A 639 10.53 19.88 15.16
N LYS A 640 10.67 21.18 14.85
CA LYS A 640 11.23 22.17 15.76
C LYS A 640 10.40 22.30 17.04
N GLU A 641 9.07 22.30 16.92
CA GLU A 641 8.14 22.30 18.05
C GLU A 641 8.34 21.08 18.94
N TRP A 642 8.43 19.88 18.37
CA TRP A 642 8.68 18.67 19.15
C TRP A 642 10.06 18.69 19.83
N ILE A 643 11.12 19.14 19.15
CA ILE A 643 12.46 19.27 19.78
C ILE A 643 12.44 20.26 20.96
N ALA A 644 11.62 21.32 20.87
CA ALA A 644 11.47 22.28 21.96
C ALA A 644 10.76 21.69 23.19
N ASN A 645 9.91 20.66 23.01
CA ASN A 645 9.26 19.93 24.09
C ASN A 645 9.22 18.40 23.81
N PRO A 646 10.35 17.69 23.99
CA PRO A 646 10.51 16.31 23.53
C PRO A 646 9.82 15.33 24.50
N GLU A 647 8.53 15.10 24.27
CA GLU A 647 7.71 14.13 24.99
C GLU A 647 7.48 12.86 24.17
N LEU A 648 7.54 11.71 24.85
CA LEU A 648 7.33 10.39 24.27
C LEU A 648 6.30 9.59 25.09
N LEU A 649 5.39 8.92 24.39
CA LEU A 649 4.46 7.97 24.98
C LEU A 649 5.19 6.73 25.49
N GLN A 650 4.75 6.25 26.64
CA GLN A 650 5.24 5.02 27.28
C GLN A 650 4.06 4.08 27.55
N PRO A 651 4.23 2.76 27.39
CA PRO A 651 3.20 1.80 27.75
C PRO A 651 2.91 1.89 29.25
N ASP A 652 1.67 1.58 29.64
CA ASP A 652 1.32 1.42 31.05
C ASP A 652 1.97 0.15 31.63
N ALA A 653 2.23 0.16 32.93
CA ALA A 653 2.92 -0.93 33.62
C ALA A 653 2.12 -2.25 33.60
N ASP A 654 0.80 -2.19 33.46
CA ASP A 654 -0.11 -3.33 33.41
C ASP A 654 -0.74 -3.55 32.03
N ALA A 655 -0.14 -2.99 30.97
CA ALA A 655 -0.58 -3.21 29.59
C ALA A 655 -0.54 -4.71 29.21
N GLU A 656 -1.56 -5.16 28.48
CA GLU A 656 -1.70 -6.56 28.07
C GLU A 656 -1.25 -6.79 26.63
N TYR A 657 -0.55 -7.91 26.41
CA TYR A 657 -0.05 -8.36 25.12
C TYR A 657 -0.57 -9.78 24.86
N ALA A 658 -0.87 -10.10 23.59
CA ALA A 658 -1.28 -11.45 23.18
C ALA A 658 -0.17 -12.49 23.42
N ALA A 659 1.09 -12.06 23.31
CA ALA A 659 2.26 -12.84 23.70
C ALA A 659 3.43 -11.91 24.06
N THR A 660 4.38 -12.43 24.82
CA THR A 660 5.67 -11.79 25.08
C THR A 660 6.78 -12.75 24.70
N ILE A 661 7.69 -12.30 23.84
CA ILE A 661 8.86 -13.04 23.39
C ILE A 661 10.08 -12.32 23.94
N GLU A 662 10.83 -12.99 24.81
CA GLU A 662 12.08 -12.46 25.36
C GLU A 662 13.28 -13.03 24.60
N ILE A 663 14.11 -12.14 24.05
CA ILE A 663 15.30 -12.51 23.30
C ILE A 663 16.53 -12.09 24.12
N ASP A 664 17.33 -13.08 24.49
CA ASP A 664 18.56 -12.91 25.25
C ASP A 664 19.75 -12.75 24.29
N LEU A 665 20.25 -11.51 24.17
CA LEU A 665 21.33 -11.14 23.25
C LEU A 665 22.62 -11.92 23.53
N ASP A 666 22.83 -12.33 24.78
CA ASP A 666 24.02 -13.09 25.18
C ASP A 666 24.05 -14.50 24.55
N LYS A 667 22.89 -15.01 24.10
CA LYS A 667 22.76 -16.33 23.47
C LYS A 667 22.93 -16.30 21.96
N ILE A 668 22.84 -15.12 21.33
CA ILE A 668 23.05 -14.96 19.89
C ILE A 668 24.55 -14.86 19.66
N THR A 669 25.21 -15.99 19.39
CA THR A 669 26.68 -16.08 19.29
C THR A 669 27.20 -16.26 17.86
N GLU A 670 26.30 -16.28 16.88
CA GLU A 670 26.63 -16.31 15.47
C GLU A 670 25.51 -15.67 14.63
N PRO A 671 25.79 -15.28 13.38
CA PRO A 671 24.78 -14.73 12.49
C PRO A 671 23.58 -15.65 12.26
N VAL A 672 22.41 -15.05 12.13
CA VAL A 672 21.13 -15.73 11.86
C VAL A 672 20.63 -15.27 10.50
N LEU A 673 20.32 -16.19 9.60
CA LEU A 673 19.91 -15.90 8.23
C LEU A 673 18.49 -16.42 7.97
N ALA A 674 17.76 -15.76 7.07
CA ALA A 674 16.62 -16.39 6.43
C ALA A 674 17.11 -17.26 5.28
N CYS A 675 16.66 -18.51 5.26
CA CYS A 675 17.02 -19.55 4.32
C CYS A 675 16.21 -19.43 3.03
N PRO A 676 16.61 -20.11 1.95
CA PRO A 676 16.08 -19.83 0.62
C PRO A 676 14.56 -19.95 0.54
N ASN A 677 13.97 -18.83 0.13
CA ASN A 677 12.60 -18.70 -0.38
C ASN A 677 11.46 -18.67 0.65
N ASP A 678 11.79 -18.58 1.94
CA ASP A 678 10.83 -18.23 2.99
C ASP A 678 11.47 -17.30 4.05
N PRO A 679 10.96 -16.06 4.25
CA PRO A 679 11.44 -15.17 5.31
C PRO A 679 11.18 -15.70 6.74
N ASP A 680 10.29 -16.69 6.91
CA ASP A 680 10.08 -17.39 8.19
C ASP A 680 11.07 -18.53 8.43
N ASP A 681 11.69 -19.10 7.40
CA ASP A 681 12.68 -20.18 7.57
C ASP A 681 14.03 -19.59 7.98
N VAL A 682 14.24 -19.40 9.28
CA VAL A 682 15.49 -18.82 9.82
C VAL A 682 16.34 -19.87 10.53
N ALA A 683 17.66 -19.71 10.40
CA ALA A 683 18.63 -20.57 11.07
C ALA A 683 19.98 -19.86 11.23
N THR A 684 20.77 -20.34 12.19
CA THR A 684 22.16 -19.92 12.39
C THR A 684 23.07 -20.39 11.24
N LEU A 685 24.21 -19.72 11.03
CA LEU A 685 25.21 -20.15 10.04
C LEU A 685 25.60 -21.63 10.21
N SER A 686 25.82 -22.08 11.45
CA SER A 686 26.20 -23.46 11.72
C SER A 686 25.09 -24.47 11.34
N GLU A 687 23.83 -24.16 11.67
CA GLU A 687 22.69 -25.00 11.28
C GLU A 687 22.50 -25.05 9.76
N ILE A 688 22.71 -23.92 9.07
CA ILE A 688 22.63 -23.85 7.60
C ILE A 688 23.70 -24.72 6.95
N LEU A 689 24.94 -24.64 7.41
CA LEU A 689 26.05 -25.44 6.88
C LEU A 689 25.92 -26.93 7.19
N ALA A 690 25.18 -27.29 8.25
CA ALA A 690 24.92 -28.67 8.62
C ALA A 690 23.78 -29.32 7.82
N ASP A 691 22.91 -28.55 7.17
CA ASP A 691 21.79 -29.07 6.37
C ASP A 691 22.18 -29.23 4.88
N PRO A 692 22.34 -30.47 4.37
CA PRO A 692 22.73 -30.71 2.98
C PRO A 692 21.68 -30.27 1.95
N LYS A 693 20.45 -29.91 2.38
CA LYS A 693 19.42 -29.38 1.49
C LYS A 693 19.62 -27.89 1.17
N ARG A 694 20.40 -27.18 1.99
CA ARG A 694 20.63 -25.74 1.86
C ARG A 694 21.86 -25.52 0.98
N PRO A 695 21.75 -24.76 -0.14
CA PRO A 695 22.90 -24.49 -1.00
C PRO A 695 23.86 -23.53 -0.29
N THR A 696 25.08 -23.98 0.01
CA THR A 696 26.06 -23.20 0.78
C THR A 696 27.41 -23.07 0.08
N GLU A 697 27.79 -24.07 -0.70
CA GLU A 697 29.10 -24.21 -1.37
C GLU A 697 29.35 -23.22 -2.51
N LYS A 698 28.28 -22.62 -3.04
CA LYS A 698 28.37 -21.64 -4.14
C LYS A 698 27.31 -20.57 -3.96
N ILE A 699 27.76 -19.32 -3.89
CA ILE A 699 26.94 -18.12 -4.00
C ILE A 699 27.27 -17.48 -5.35
N ASP A 700 26.30 -17.48 -6.26
CA ASP A 700 26.48 -16.97 -7.62
C ASP A 700 26.44 -15.44 -7.66
N GLU A 701 25.52 -14.85 -6.88
CA GLU A 701 25.30 -13.40 -6.84
C GLU A 701 25.09 -12.91 -5.41
N VAL A 702 25.56 -11.70 -5.11
CA VAL A 702 25.36 -11.02 -3.82
C VAL A 702 24.74 -9.65 -4.06
N PHE A 703 23.71 -9.30 -3.30
CA PHE A 703 23.03 -8.01 -3.38
C PHE A 703 23.07 -7.25 -2.05
N VAL A 704 23.72 -6.08 -2.08
CA VAL A 704 23.77 -5.13 -0.95
C VAL A 704 23.04 -3.85 -1.33
N GLY A 705 21.87 -3.63 -0.76
CA GLY A 705 21.06 -2.44 -0.99
C GLY A 705 19.55 -2.68 -0.91
N SER A 706 18.87 -1.98 -0.03
CA SER A 706 17.40 -1.88 0.03
C SER A 706 17.00 -0.82 1.07
N CYS A 707 15.72 -0.75 1.44
CA CYS A 707 15.27 0.03 2.60
C CYS A 707 15.92 -0.43 3.92
N MET A 708 16.31 -1.70 4.05
CA MET A 708 16.99 -2.25 5.24
C MET A 708 18.43 -1.74 5.41
N THR A 709 18.96 -0.99 4.45
CA THR A 709 20.37 -0.58 4.47
C THR A 709 20.52 0.91 4.71
N ASN A 710 21.63 1.28 5.38
CA ASN A 710 22.09 2.64 5.60
C ASN A 710 23.58 2.74 5.21
N ILE A 711 24.11 3.96 5.10
CA ILE A 711 25.50 4.22 4.67
C ILE A 711 26.55 3.36 5.41
N GLY A 712 26.36 3.09 6.70
CA GLY A 712 27.34 2.34 7.49
C GLY A 712 27.53 0.90 7.00
N LEU A 713 26.47 0.30 6.47
CA LEU A 713 26.53 -1.06 5.91
C LEU A 713 27.32 -1.13 4.59
N PHE A 714 27.29 -0.06 3.79
CA PHE A 714 28.11 0.05 2.58
C PHE A 714 29.58 0.29 2.93
N ARG A 715 29.86 1.09 3.98
CA ARG A 715 31.23 1.23 4.49
C ARG A 715 31.77 -0.09 5.02
N ALA A 716 30.96 -0.86 5.76
CA ALA A 716 31.31 -2.19 6.24
C ALA A 716 31.63 -3.16 5.10
N LEU A 717 30.78 -3.21 4.06
CA LEU A 717 31.04 -3.95 2.82
C LEU A 717 32.39 -3.55 2.20
N GLY A 718 32.62 -2.25 2.06
CA GLY A 718 33.85 -1.71 1.48
C GLY A 718 35.11 -2.09 2.27
N GLU A 719 35.10 -1.95 3.59
CA GLU A 719 36.27 -2.28 4.42
C GLU A 719 36.61 -3.78 4.39
N VAL A 720 35.61 -4.67 4.28
CA VAL A 720 35.86 -6.11 4.08
C VAL A 720 36.50 -6.40 2.73
N LEU A 721 36.02 -5.79 1.65
CA LEU A 721 36.51 -5.99 0.28
C LEU A 721 37.81 -5.25 -0.05
N LYS A 722 38.21 -4.29 0.79
CA LYS A 722 39.35 -3.42 0.56
C LYS A 722 40.65 -4.21 0.39
N GLY A 723 41.24 -4.07 -0.79
CA GLY A 723 42.52 -4.70 -1.15
C GLY A 723 42.42 -6.18 -1.54
N GLU A 724 41.22 -6.76 -1.63
CA GLU A 724 41.03 -8.18 -1.95
C GLU A 724 40.94 -8.46 -3.47
N GLY A 725 40.63 -7.44 -4.28
CA GLY A 725 40.45 -7.58 -5.73
C GLY A 725 39.04 -8.01 -6.12
N GLU A 726 38.88 -8.51 -7.34
CA GLU A 726 37.58 -8.89 -7.91
C GLU A 726 36.97 -10.10 -7.18
N VAL A 727 35.67 -10.02 -6.87
CA VAL A 727 34.95 -11.12 -6.20
C VAL A 727 34.67 -12.28 -7.17
N PRO A 728 34.57 -13.55 -6.70
CA PRO A 728 34.37 -14.70 -7.58
C PRO A 728 33.01 -14.77 -8.30
N GLY A 729 31.99 -14.10 -7.73
CA GLY A 729 30.62 -14.04 -8.25
C GLY A 729 30.19 -12.62 -8.60
N LYS A 730 28.91 -12.40 -8.88
CA LYS A 730 28.40 -11.05 -9.21
C LYS A 730 27.98 -10.30 -7.95
N LEU A 731 28.65 -9.20 -7.63
CA LEU A 731 28.25 -8.30 -6.55
C LEU A 731 27.44 -7.12 -7.11
N TRP A 732 26.27 -6.89 -6.53
CA TRP A 732 25.39 -5.76 -6.81
C TRP A 732 25.35 -4.83 -5.60
N VAL A 733 25.59 -3.53 -5.83
CA VAL A 733 25.60 -2.50 -4.77
C VAL A 733 24.61 -1.41 -5.16
N ALA A 734 23.60 -1.15 -4.33
CA ALA A 734 22.57 -0.14 -4.58
C ALA A 734 22.35 0.73 -3.35
N PRO A 735 23.01 1.90 -3.22
CA PRO A 735 22.77 2.83 -2.13
C PRO A 735 21.29 3.24 -2.04
N PRO A 736 20.75 3.45 -0.83
CA PRO A 736 19.32 3.71 -0.68
C PRO A 736 18.93 5.13 -1.12
N THR A 737 19.82 6.12 -1.04
CA THR A 737 19.56 7.50 -1.50
C THR A 737 20.73 8.09 -2.27
N LYS A 738 20.46 9.16 -3.03
CA LYS A 738 21.53 9.95 -3.68
C LYS A 738 22.51 10.56 -2.67
N MET A 739 22.06 10.88 -1.46
CA MET A 739 22.94 11.40 -0.40
C MET A 739 23.93 10.32 0.06
N ASP A 740 23.48 9.07 0.20
CA ASP A 740 24.36 7.94 0.53
C ASP A 740 25.37 7.69 -0.60
N GLU A 741 24.91 7.70 -1.85
CA GLU A 741 25.79 7.58 -3.04
C GLU A 741 26.86 8.69 -3.07
N ALA A 742 26.46 9.94 -2.90
CA ALA A 742 27.37 11.08 -2.93
C ALA A 742 28.43 10.99 -1.82
N GLN A 743 28.02 10.69 -0.60
CA GLN A 743 28.94 10.55 0.53
C GLN A 743 29.90 9.35 0.35
N LEU A 744 29.41 8.19 -0.09
CA LEU A 744 30.24 7.01 -0.37
C LEU A 744 31.23 7.26 -1.52
N THR A 745 30.84 8.07 -2.50
CA THR A 745 31.70 8.49 -3.60
C THR A 745 32.82 9.39 -3.09
N GLU A 746 32.50 10.40 -2.27
CA GLU A 746 33.45 11.33 -1.67
C GLU A 746 34.49 10.61 -0.79
N GLU A 747 34.03 9.64 0.01
CA GLU A 747 34.88 8.84 0.89
C GLU A 747 35.72 7.78 0.13
N GLY A 748 35.50 7.61 -1.17
CA GLY A 748 36.26 6.70 -2.03
C GLY A 748 35.80 5.25 -2.02
N TYR A 749 34.66 4.93 -1.38
CA TYR A 749 34.12 3.56 -1.34
C TYR A 749 33.70 3.05 -2.73
N TYR A 750 33.25 3.94 -3.62
CA TYR A 750 32.95 3.57 -5.01
C TYR A 750 34.16 3.00 -5.74
N SER A 751 35.38 3.50 -5.46
CA SER A 751 36.61 2.92 -6.03
C SER A 751 36.87 1.51 -5.50
N ILE A 752 36.50 1.22 -4.26
CA ILE A 752 36.65 -0.11 -3.67
C ILE A 752 35.64 -1.06 -4.31
N PHE A 753 34.39 -0.65 -4.47
CA PHE A 753 33.37 -1.46 -5.15
C PHE A 753 33.73 -1.74 -6.60
N ALA A 754 34.25 -0.75 -7.33
CA ALA A 754 34.74 -0.94 -8.69
C ALA A 754 35.93 -1.92 -8.76
N ALA A 755 36.89 -1.81 -7.82
CA ALA A 755 38.01 -2.74 -7.73
C ALA A 755 37.57 -4.18 -7.39
N ALA A 756 36.45 -4.33 -6.68
CA ALA A 756 35.81 -5.61 -6.41
C ALA A 756 35.02 -6.18 -7.59
N GLY A 757 34.91 -5.45 -8.72
CA GLY A 757 34.10 -5.86 -9.86
C GLY A 757 32.58 -5.71 -9.63
N ALA A 758 32.17 -4.92 -8.63
CA ALA A 758 30.78 -4.73 -8.31
C ALA A 758 30.02 -3.97 -9.42
N ARG A 759 28.79 -4.39 -9.68
CA ARG A 759 27.82 -3.61 -10.43
C ARG A 759 27.12 -2.64 -9.48
N ILE A 760 27.43 -1.36 -9.64
CA ILE A 760 26.82 -0.27 -8.85
C ILE A 760 25.54 0.18 -9.57
N GLU A 761 24.42 0.04 -8.88
CA GLU A 761 23.11 0.50 -9.34
C GLU A 761 22.84 1.91 -8.80
N MET A 762 22.06 2.69 -9.54
CA MET A 762 21.62 4.00 -9.06
C MET A 762 20.71 3.87 -7.82
N PRO A 763 20.56 4.95 -7.02
CA PRO A 763 19.72 4.91 -5.83
C PRO A 763 18.27 4.49 -6.12
N GLY A 764 17.80 3.49 -5.38
CA GLY A 764 16.46 2.93 -5.54
C GLY A 764 16.34 1.50 -5.06
N CYS A 765 15.17 0.88 -5.30
CA CYS A 765 14.88 -0.47 -4.79
C CYS A 765 15.68 -1.57 -5.52
N SER A 766 16.12 -1.33 -6.76
CA SER A 766 16.93 -2.24 -7.56
C SER A 766 16.36 -3.69 -7.56
N LEU A 767 17.19 -4.69 -7.25
CA LEU A 767 16.82 -6.11 -7.24
C LEU A 767 15.79 -6.48 -6.16
N CYS A 768 15.58 -5.64 -5.14
CA CYS A 768 14.66 -5.93 -4.04
C CYS A 768 13.21 -6.20 -4.51
N MET A 769 12.81 -5.59 -5.63
CA MET A 769 11.50 -5.85 -6.24
C MET A 769 11.53 -6.85 -7.40
N GLY A 770 12.64 -6.94 -8.14
CA GLY A 770 12.76 -7.82 -9.31
C GLY A 770 11.84 -7.47 -10.47
N ASN A 771 11.34 -6.22 -10.55
CA ASN A 771 10.47 -5.74 -11.63
C ASN A 771 11.25 -5.19 -12.84
N GLN A 772 12.54 -4.89 -12.66
CA GLN A 772 13.43 -4.37 -13.70
C GLN A 772 14.66 -5.27 -13.87
N ALA A 773 15.76 -4.98 -13.18
CA ALA A 773 16.90 -5.87 -13.12
C ALA A 773 16.54 -7.12 -12.29
N GLN A 774 17.08 -8.26 -12.72
CA GLN A 774 16.92 -9.56 -12.07
C GLN A 774 18.27 -10.27 -12.00
N VAL A 775 18.41 -11.17 -11.02
CA VAL A 775 19.52 -12.12 -10.98
C VAL A 775 19.35 -13.20 -12.06
N SER A 776 20.41 -13.94 -12.32
CA SER A 776 20.41 -15.05 -13.27
C SER A 776 19.40 -16.14 -12.86
N GLU A 777 18.78 -16.79 -13.85
CA GLU A 777 17.84 -17.89 -13.57
C GLU A 777 18.54 -19.02 -12.82
N GLY A 778 17.93 -19.47 -11.72
CA GLY A 778 18.47 -20.56 -10.90
C GLY A 778 19.63 -20.18 -9.97
N ALA A 779 20.03 -18.90 -9.92
CA ALA A 779 21.15 -18.45 -9.10
C ALA A 779 20.91 -18.66 -7.60
N VAL A 780 21.96 -19.04 -6.88
CA VAL A 780 22.02 -18.96 -5.40
C VAL A 780 22.50 -17.56 -5.03
N VAL A 781 21.68 -16.83 -4.27
CA VAL A 781 21.89 -15.41 -3.98
C VAL A 781 22.00 -15.19 -2.48
N PHE A 782 22.93 -14.34 -2.07
CA PHE A 782 22.90 -13.72 -0.75
C PHE A 782 22.41 -12.28 -0.87
N SER A 783 21.38 -11.91 -0.11
CA SER A 783 20.76 -10.59 -0.23
C SER A 783 20.57 -9.91 1.12
N THR A 784 20.72 -8.58 1.11
CA THR A 784 20.33 -7.71 2.24
C THR A 784 18.91 -7.15 2.08
N SER A 785 18.17 -7.52 1.03
CA SER A 785 16.77 -7.15 0.82
C SER A 785 15.83 -7.69 1.89
N THR A 786 14.56 -7.31 1.86
CA THR A 786 13.55 -7.76 2.84
C THR A 786 12.94 -9.12 2.53
N ARG A 787 12.85 -9.50 1.24
CA ARG A 787 12.13 -10.70 0.79
C ARG A 787 12.98 -11.62 -0.06
N ASN A 788 12.77 -12.92 0.11
CA ASN A 788 13.40 -13.98 -0.67
C ASN A 788 12.40 -14.92 -1.37
N PHE A 789 11.09 -14.63 -1.37
CA PHE A 789 10.06 -15.48 -1.99
C PHE A 789 10.45 -16.02 -3.37
N ASP A 790 9.87 -17.17 -3.75
CA ASP A 790 10.07 -17.77 -5.06
C ASP A 790 9.91 -16.72 -6.18
N ASN A 791 10.88 -16.71 -7.10
CA ASN A 791 10.93 -15.82 -8.26
C ASN A 791 11.04 -14.31 -7.96
N ARG A 792 11.32 -13.91 -6.71
CA ARG A 792 11.35 -12.49 -6.32
C ARG A 792 12.52 -11.71 -6.92
N LEU A 793 13.76 -12.17 -6.72
CA LEU A 793 14.96 -11.51 -7.27
C LEU A 793 15.24 -11.96 -8.70
N GLY A 794 14.80 -13.16 -9.05
CA GLY A 794 14.98 -13.78 -10.36
C GLY A 794 14.35 -15.16 -10.41
N LYS A 795 14.03 -15.63 -11.61
CA LYS A 795 13.31 -16.88 -11.83
C LYS A 795 14.09 -18.07 -11.27
N ASN A 796 13.41 -18.97 -10.55
CA ASN A 796 13.99 -20.17 -9.94
C ASN A 796 15.19 -19.93 -9.00
N SER A 797 15.44 -18.69 -8.57
CA SER A 797 16.55 -18.36 -7.68
C SER A 797 16.35 -18.91 -6.26
N LYS A 798 17.46 -19.09 -5.54
CA LYS A 798 17.51 -19.51 -4.14
C LYS A 798 18.18 -18.41 -3.32
N VAL A 799 17.40 -17.68 -2.52
CA VAL A 799 17.87 -16.42 -1.94
C VAL A 799 17.96 -16.48 -0.41
N TYR A 800 19.16 -16.35 0.14
CA TYR A 800 19.37 -16.10 1.57
C TYR A 800 19.19 -14.62 1.90
N LEU A 801 18.68 -14.32 3.10
CA LEU A 801 18.62 -12.97 3.64
C LEU A 801 19.51 -12.84 4.88
N GLY A 802 20.34 -11.79 4.93
CA GLY A 802 21.24 -11.57 6.06
C GLY A 802 21.89 -10.19 6.08
N SER A 803 22.86 -10.03 6.98
CA SER A 803 23.59 -8.78 7.21
C SER A 803 24.56 -8.43 6.07
N ALA A 804 24.91 -7.15 5.95
CA ALA A 804 25.86 -6.68 4.94
C ALA A 804 27.26 -7.25 5.16
N GLU A 805 27.63 -7.51 6.41
CA GLU A 805 28.91 -8.09 6.83
C GLU A 805 29.03 -9.55 6.37
N VAL A 806 27.97 -10.35 6.52
CA VAL A 806 27.94 -11.71 5.96
C VAL A 806 27.89 -11.65 4.43
N ALA A 807 27.15 -10.70 3.85
CA ALA A 807 27.12 -10.50 2.39
C ALA A 807 28.52 -10.21 1.83
N ALA A 808 29.29 -9.35 2.51
CA ALA A 808 30.64 -8.98 2.11
C ALA A 808 31.57 -10.20 2.11
N LEU A 809 31.49 -11.03 3.15
CA LEU A 809 32.30 -12.24 3.23
C LEU A 809 31.84 -13.32 2.24
N ALA A 810 30.53 -13.46 2.03
CA ALA A 810 29.98 -14.37 1.02
C ALA A 810 30.39 -13.96 -0.41
N ALA A 811 30.41 -12.65 -0.69
CA ALA A 811 30.90 -12.11 -1.96
C ALA A 811 32.40 -12.39 -2.12
N LEU A 812 33.20 -12.15 -1.08
CA LEU A 812 34.64 -12.40 -1.10
C LEU A 812 34.99 -13.88 -1.31
N LEU A 813 34.27 -14.80 -0.65
CA LEU A 813 34.56 -16.23 -0.69
C LEU A 813 33.89 -16.97 -1.85
N GLY A 814 32.82 -16.42 -2.44
CA GLY A 814 31.98 -17.10 -3.43
C GLY A 814 31.12 -18.24 -2.84
N ARG A 815 31.01 -18.33 -1.51
CA ARG A 815 30.24 -19.32 -0.75
C ARG A 815 29.83 -18.75 0.61
N LEU A 816 28.93 -19.41 1.34
CA LEU A 816 28.67 -19.01 2.73
C LEU A 816 29.90 -19.26 3.62
N PRO A 817 30.27 -18.31 4.50
CA PRO A 817 31.35 -18.51 5.47
C PRO A 817 30.91 -19.43 6.61
N SER A 818 31.85 -20.14 7.21
CA SER A 818 31.65 -20.76 8.52
C SER A 818 31.59 -19.72 9.64
N LYS A 819 30.99 -20.09 10.78
CA LYS A 819 31.00 -19.28 12.01
C LYS A 819 32.42 -18.82 12.37
N GLU A 820 33.38 -19.74 12.33
CA GLU A 820 34.78 -19.44 12.66
C GLU A 820 35.41 -18.47 11.67
N GLU A 821 35.20 -18.64 10.37
CA GLU A 821 35.69 -17.70 9.35
C GLU A 821 35.11 -16.31 9.56
N TYR A 822 33.79 -16.22 9.79
CA TYR A 822 33.10 -14.95 10.01
C TYR A 822 33.65 -14.21 11.24
N LEU A 823 33.65 -14.88 12.41
CA LEU A 823 34.10 -14.28 13.68
C LEU A 823 35.59 -13.95 13.68
N ASN A 824 36.39 -14.59 12.81
CA ASN A 824 37.82 -14.29 12.69
C ASN A 824 38.14 -13.21 11.66
N MET A 825 37.42 -13.15 10.53
CA MET A 825 37.77 -12.27 9.40
C MET A 825 37.12 -10.90 9.51
N VAL A 826 35.84 -10.82 9.87
CA VAL A 826 35.11 -9.54 9.92
C VAL A 826 35.72 -8.59 10.95
N PRO A 827 35.99 -9.00 12.21
CA PRO A 827 36.60 -8.09 13.20
C PRO A 827 38.04 -7.64 12.85
N LYS A 828 38.75 -8.37 11.98
CA LYS A 828 40.09 -7.95 11.48
C LYS A 828 39.99 -6.84 10.43
N LYS A 829 38.91 -6.82 9.65
CA LYS A 829 38.65 -5.80 8.62
C LYS A 829 37.96 -4.58 9.21
N ILE A 830 36.96 -4.82 10.05
CA ILE A 830 36.18 -3.82 10.78
C ILE A 830 36.68 -3.79 12.23
N THR A 831 37.82 -3.13 12.45
CA THR A 831 38.44 -3.07 13.78
C THR A 831 37.61 -2.20 14.73
N ALA A 832 37.74 -2.44 16.05
CA ALA A 832 37.06 -1.65 17.06
C ALA A 832 37.34 -0.14 16.93
N GLU A 833 38.57 0.23 16.54
CA GLU A 833 39.01 1.62 16.33
C GLU A 833 38.32 2.30 15.13
N LYS A 834 37.95 1.53 14.10
CA LYS A 834 37.27 2.06 12.91
C LYS A 834 35.75 2.03 13.04
N ARG A 835 35.20 1.26 13.99
CA ARG A 835 33.77 0.98 14.10
C ARG A 835 32.93 2.26 14.11
N ASP A 836 33.29 3.24 14.93
CA ASP A 836 32.54 4.50 15.04
C ASP A 836 32.55 5.32 13.74
N SER A 837 33.66 5.27 12.98
CA SER A 837 33.74 5.94 11.67
C SER A 837 32.96 5.20 10.58
N ILE A 838 32.93 3.87 10.63
CA ILE A 838 32.21 3.03 9.66
C ILE A 838 30.71 3.22 9.84
N TYR A 839 30.21 3.13 11.08
CA TYR A 839 28.79 3.26 11.39
C TYR A 839 28.38 4.71 11.75
N LYS A 840 29.06 5.71 11.18
CA LYS A 840 28.65 7.12 11.28
C LYS A 840 27.47 7.41 10.35
N TYR A 841 26.32 7.83 10.89
CA TYR A 841 25.13 8.14 10.10
C TYR A 841 25.19 9.52 9.43
N LEU A 842 24.27 9.78 8.49
CA LEU A 842 24.17 11.07 7.79
C LEU A 842 23.44 12.09 8.68
N ASN A 843 24.22 12.97 9.32
CA ASN A 843 23.73 14.10 10.10
C ASN A 843 23.87 15.41 9.31
N PHE A 844 22.83 15.77 8.56
CA PHE A 844 22.84 16.91 7.63
C PHE A 844 23.00 18.29 8.31
N HIS A 845 22.70 18.36 9.61
CA HIS A 845 22.90 19.56 10.42
C HIS A 845 24.33 19.74 10.92
N GLU A 846 25.19 18.72 10.76
CA GLU A 846 26.60 18.74 11.18
C GLU A 846 27.57 18.99 10.02
N VAL A 847 27.09 18.99 8.78
CA VAL A 847 27.90 19.29 7.59
C VAL A 847 27.76 20.77 7.21
N SER A 848 28.72 21.29 6.46
CA SER A 848 28.63 22.65 5.91
C SER A 848 27.49 22.77 4.90
N ASP A 849 26.96 23.99 4.71
CA ASP A 849 25.92 24.24 3.71
C ASP A 849 26.37 23.85 2.28
N THR A 850 27.66 24.02 1.96
CA THR A 850 28.21 23.57 0.68
C THR A 850 28.20 22.04 0.55
N GLU A 851 28.61 21.31 1.58
CA GLU A 851 28.52 19.84 1.60
C GLU A 851 27.06 19.39 1.50
N LEU A 852 26.15 19.99 2.25
CA LEU A 852 24.72 19.67 2.19
C LEU A 852 24.12 19.93 0.81
N THR A 853 24.49 21.04 0.17
CA THR A 853 24.10 21.34 -1.23
C THR A 853 24.55 20.23 -2.16
N ASN A 854 25.81 19.79 -2.06
CA ASN A 854 26.34 18.73 -2.92
C ASN A 854 25.65 17.37 -2.69
N LEU A 855 25.15 17.10 -1.48
CA LEU A 855 24.41 15.87 -1.18
C LEU A 855 22.97 15.90 -1.73
N VAL A 856 22.32 17.08 -1.72
CA VAL A 856 20.87 17.22 -2.00
C VAL A 856 20.57 17.68 -3.43
N HIS A 857 21.51 18.32 -4.13
CA HIS A 857 21.39 18.67 -5.55
C HIS A 857 21.31 17.38 -6.39
#